data_AF-A0A3C1X708-F1
#
_entry.id   AF-A0A3C1X708-F1
#
_cell.length_a   1.000
_cell.length_b   1.000
_cell.length_c   1.000
_cell.angle_alpha   90.00
_cell.angle_beta   90.00
_cell.angle_gamma   90.00
#
_symmetry.space_group_name_H-M   'P 1'
#
loop_
_entity.id
_entity.type
_entity.pdbx_description
1 polymer ?
#
loop_
_entity_poly.entity_id
_entity_poly.type
_entity_poly.pdbx_seq_one_letter_code
_entity_poly.pdbx_strand_id
1 'polypeptide(L)'
;MSRKSPARRPVLLPGLQLAATTALAATMLWVVFSETACWQQLWPTDIHSQILNWTGGSLRTDAAGRQHGQPAFVGLWLLLALPLLTTALLHRFRLTRSSLADLAHRCRTCLVFATVWLLLWLLAPLEPSGSLTSFLTASVSLATALLLALLLNAIPTPAATSDSAVSDPASQQTRRGLLLVLLAVCCWQTVSFQLNYRLYDNLFVPHGDSAMYEEHLWNTWHGKGFRSYLDQGLFLGEHIQVVHLLLLPLHMLWPNYLLLEWIASACLASCAIPIFLLARRWSGSTTAAVWLAIAWLLYFPMHYLDIAIDLKTLRPSCYGLPALFWGIETAERRRLKTAGLCFFIALLTQEDFALITGGIGVALWCLHYRSTDQPQHRQLARWGAGLAVASVAWVLLAVLVVIPAFRDGEVVHYSRYFGDLGNSPGDLVKTALTEPTKVAAILCSQRTLLYVLVLTLPAGLLPLRKPLLLGAGLATFTMLSLIQLGNDPAGSQQTVELPPIPYHHFHAPLLPVIFWAAAAGLQSRSRSTHTGRLQRISQTLALPQQPVERARLACLCATLTAVSGSLLPCGAAFWSQQGAWGWNQLYQPNTRAALLQQVLEKIPATAKVASTDYVHTRLTHYERSYDYSDYVRAVNNYRPGVPADTDYIIIDTGHRYSTIRRPQDIRELQTEPELWELLPDETNGLFLVLKRRSSGNNTGSEQ
;
A
#
# COMPACT_ATOMS: atom_id res chain seq x y z
N MET A 1 -55.31 18.83 37.20
CA MET A 1 -53.94 18.58 36.71
C MET A 1 -54.00 17.55 35.59
N SER A 2 -54.09 18.00 34.34
CA SER A 2 -54.14 17.13 33.15
C SER A 2 -52.71 16.81 32.69
N ARG A 3 -52.31 15.54 32.76
CA ARG A 3 -51.09 15.04 32.09
C ARG A 3 -51.28 15.21 30.58
N LYS A 4 -50.60 16.18 29.97
CA LYS A 4 -50.49 16.27 28.51
C LYS A 4 -50.00 14.92 27.98
N SER A 5 -50.77 14.29 27.09
CA SER A 5 -50.31 13.11 26.35
C SER A 5 -49.06 13.49 25.55
N PRO A 6 -48.07 12.58 25.41
CA PRO A 6 -46.93 12.84 24.54
C PRO A 6 -47.45 12.91 23.10
N ALA A 7 -47.36 14.10 22.49
CA ALA A 7 -47.69 14.28 21.08
C ALA A 7 -46.91 13.23 20.24
N ARG A 8 -47.64 12.38 19.52
CA ARG A 8 -47.06 11.42 18.56
C ARG A 8 -46.26 12.24 17.53
N ARG A 9 -44.93 12.25 17.63
CA ARG A 9 -44.08 12.81 16.58
C ARG A 9 -44.38 12.09 15.25
N PRO A 10 -44.51 12.79 14.11
CA PRO A 10 -44.85 12.15 12.85
C PRO A 10 -43.73 11.19 12.41
N VAL A 11 -44.03 9.89 12.40
CA VAL A 11 -43.12 8.79 12.03
C VAL A 11 -42.93 8.70 10.50
N LEU A 12 -43.86 9.27 9.73
CA LEU A 12 -43.90 9.22 8.27
C LEU A 12 -42.65 9.83 7.59
N LEU A 13 -42.24 11.03 8.01
CA LEU A 13 -41.13 11.73 7.35
C LEU A 13 -39.77 11.02 7.54
N PRO A 14 -39.37 10.56 8.75
CA PRO A 14 -38.20 9.71 8.93
C PRO A 14 -38.23 8.40 8.13
N GLY A 15 -39.41 7.76 8.06
CA GLY A 15 -39.59 6.52 7.30
C GLY A 15 -39.35 6.73 5.80
N LEU A 16 -39.93 7.80 5.23
CA LEU A 16 -39.73 8.17 3.83
C LEU A 16 -38.26 8.49 3.52
N GLN A 17 -37.57 9.20 4.42
CA GLN A 17 -36.15 9.51 4.23
C GLN A 17 -35.28 8.23 4.22
N LEU A 18 -35.57 7.27 5.10
CA LEU A 18 -34.85 6.00 5.13
C LEU A 18 -35.12 5.17 3.86
N ALA A 19 -36.39 5.08 3.44
CA ALA A 19 -36.77 4.42 2.20
C ALA A 19 -36.07 5.04 0.99
N ALA A 20 -36.08 6.37 0.85
CA ALA A 20 -35.37 7.09 -0.21
C ALA A 20 -33.86 6.82 -0.18
N THR A 21 -33.24 6.79 1.01
CA THR A 21 -31.81 6.49 1.15
C THR A 21 -31.49 5.09 0.64
N THR A 22 -32.24 4.08 1.07
CA THR A 22 -32.04 2.69 0.62
C THR A 22 -32.33 2.49 -0.86
N ALA A 23 -33.33 3.19 -1.41
CA ALA A 23 -33.66 3.12 -2.83
C ALA A 23 -32.53 3.71 -3.69
N LEU A 24 -32.05 4.92 -3.37
CA LEU A 24 -30.95 5.54 -4.13
C LEU A 24 -29.63 4.77 -3.99
N ALA A 25 -29.32 4.26 -2.79
CA ALA A 25 -28.15 3.41 -2.60
C ALA A 25 -28.25 2.10 -3.41
N ALA A 26 -29.44 1.48 -3.46
CA ALA A 26 -29.69 0.30 -4.29
C ALA A 26 -29.58 0.64 -5.79
N THR A 27 -30.05 1.81 -6.23
CA THR A 27 -29.90 2.28 -7.62
C THR A 27 -28.42 2.47 -7.97
N MET A 28 -27.63 3.07 -7.08
CA MET A 28 -26.18 3.18 -7.26
C MET A 28 -25.53 1.81 -7.43
N LEU A 29 -25.80 0.85 -6.53
CA LEU A 29 -25.27 -0.51 -6.67
C LEU A 29 -25.75 -1.21 -7.94
N TRP A 30 -27.00 -0.98 -8.35
CA TRP A 30 -27.56 -1.54 -9.57
C TRP A 30 -26.79 -1.04 -10.80
N VAL A 31 -26.47 0.25 -10.89
CA VAL A 31 -25.62 0.80 -11.97
C VAL A 31 -24.24 0.14 -11.95
N VAL A 32 -23.60 0.10 -10.79
CA VAL A 32 -22.24 -0.46 -10.63
C VAL A 32 -22.18 -1.95 -11.01
N PHE A 33 -23.21 -2.72 -10.66
CA PHE A 33 -23.24 -4.16 -10.93
C PHE A 33 -23.78 -4.52 -12.31
N SER A 34 -24.43 -3.59 -13.01
CA SER A 34 -24.88 -3.81 -14.39
C SER A 34 -23.72 -3.58 -15.38
N GLU A 35 -22.91 -2.54 -15.14
CA GLU A 35 -21.85 -2.11 -16.04
C GLU A 35 -20.53 -2.87 -15.83
N THR A 36 -20.04 -3.51 -16.88
CA THR A 36 -18.82 -4.35 -16.82
C THR A 36 -17.57 -3.59 -16.44
N ALA A 37 -17.40 -2.38 -16.99
CA ALA A 37 -16.28 -1.52 -16.65
C ALA A 37 -16.30 -1.09 -15.17
N CYS A 38 -17.47 -1.07 -14.52
CA CYS A 38 -17.62 -0.71 -13.11
C CYS A 38 -17.32 -1.87 -12.18
N TRP A 39 -17.97 -3.02 -12.34
CA TRP A 39 -17.78 -4.12 -11.39
C TRP A 39 -16.40 -4.78 -11.49
N GLN A 40 -15.74 -4.71 -12.65
CA GLN A 40 -14.35 -5.20 -12.79
C GLN A 40 -13.34 -4.40 -11.94
N GLN A 41 -13.68 -3.16 -11.53
CA GLN A 41 -12.87 -2.38 -10.58
C GLN A 41 -13.03 -2.84 -9.13
N LEU A 42 -14.04 -3.68 -8.86
CA LEU A 42 -14.36 -4.15 -7.51
C LEU A 42 -13.73 -5.51 -7.23
N TRP A 43 -13.88 -6.48 -8.14
CA TRP A 43 -13.44 -7.85 -7.93
C TRP A 43 -13.51 -8.71 -9.22
N PRO A 44 -12.90 -9.92 -9.21
CA PRO A 44 -12.97 -10.85 -10.34
C PRO A 44 -14.39 -11.34 -10.68
N THR A 45 -14.56 -11.83 -11.92
CA THR A 45 -15.85 -12.27 -12.48
C THR A 45 -16.56 -13.33 -11.65
N ASP A 46 -15.83 -14.33 -11.16
CA ASP A 46 -16.41 -15.43 -10.38
C ASP A 46 -17.02 -14.93 -9.07
N ILE A 47 -16.32 -14.03 -8.38
CA ILE A 47 -16.85 -13.33 -7.19
C ILE A 47 -18.08 -12.49 -7.56
N HIS A 48 -18.02 -11.74 -8.65
CA HIS A 48 -19.16 -10.94 -9.10
C HIS A 48 -20.39 -11.81 -9.37
N SER A 49 -20.22 -12.95 -10.04
CA SER A 49 -21.30 -13.89 -10.33
C SER A 49 -21.96 -14.43 -9.05
N GLN A 50 -21.17 -14.74 -8.02
CA GLN A 50 -21.69 -15.21 -6.73
C GLN A 50 -22.51 -14.12 -6.01
N ILE A 51 -22.03 -12.87 -6.01
CA ILE A 51 -22.73 -11.74 -5.40
C ILE A 51 -24.06 -11.47 -6.12
N LEU A 52 -24.09 -11.53 -7.46
CA LEU A 52 -25.33 -11.42 -8.22
C LEU A 52 -26.30 -12.54 -7.85
N ASN A 53 -25.85 -13.79 -7.80
CA ASN A 53 -26.70 -14.92 -7.45
C ASN A 53 -27.30 -14.78 -6.04
N TRP A 54 -26.53 -14.33 -5.04
CA TRP A 54 -27.03 -14.07 -3.68
C TRP A 54 -28.08 -12.97 -3.61
N THR A 55 -28.04 -12.04 -4.55
CA THR A 55 -29.00 -10.94 -4.64
C THR A 55 -30.12 -11.22 -5.63
N GLY A 56 -30.22 -12.44 -6.17
CA GLY A 56 -31.26 -12.86 -7.12
C GLY A 56 -31.05 -12.36 -8.55
N GLY A 57 -29.87 -11.82 -8.86
CA GLY A 57 -29.42 -11.49 -10.21
C GLY A 57 -28.66 -12.63 -10.89
N SER A 58 -28.15 -12.38 -12.09
CA SER A 58 -27.36 -13.34 -12.86
C SER A 58 -26.34 -12.66 -13.77
N LEU A 59 -25.31 -13.39 -14.20
CA LEU A 59 -24.36 -12.93 -15.21
C LEU A 59 -24.79 -13.46 -16.58
N ARG A 60 -24.97 -12.58 -17.56
CA ARG A 60 -25.33 -12.94 -18.94
C ARG A 60 -24.14 -12.71 -19.86
N THR A 61 -23.83 -13.69 -20.71
CA THR A 61 -22.85 -13.51 -21.78
C THR A 61 -23.58 -13.21 -23.09
N ASP A 62 -23.17 -12.15 -23.80
CA ASP A 62 -23.74 -11.79 -25.10
C ASP A 62 -23.11 -12.62 -26.24
N ALA A 63 -23.66 -12.46 -27.46
CA ALA A 63 -23.20 -13.19 -28.64
C ALA A 63 -21.74 -12.85 -29.03
N ALA A 64 -21.20 -11.72 -28.54
CA ALA A 64 -19.81 -11.32 -28.75
C ALA A 64 -18.88 -11.82 -27.63
N GLY A 65 -19.38 -12.65 -26.71
CA GLY A 65 -18.61 -13.17 -25.57
C GLY A 65 -18.42 -12.17 -24.43
N ARG A 66 -19.06 -11.00 -24.47
CA ARG A 66 -18.97 -10.00 -23.40
C ARG A 66 -19.94 -10.36 -22.28
N GLN A 67 -19.47 -10.27 -21.06
CA GLN A 67 -20.28 -10.53 -19.87
C GLN A 67 -20.95 -9.24 -19.41
N HIS A 68 -22.22 -9.34 -19.03
CA HIS A 68 -23.07 -8.26 -18.55
C HIS A 68 -23.75 -8.70 -17.26
N GLY A 69 -23.74 -7.86 -16.22
CA GLY A 69 -24.44 -8.14 -14.98
C GLY A 69 -25.94 -7.86 -15.12
N GLN A 70 -26.78 -8.75 -14.59
CA GLN A 70 -28.22 -8.53 -14.45
C GLN A 70 -28.60 -8.53 -12.97
N PRO A 71 -28.26 -7.47 -12.21
CA PRO A 71 -28.59 -7.37 -10.79
C PRO A 71 -30.11 -7.23 -10.58
N ALA A 72 -30.65 -8.00 -9.64
CA ALA A 72 -32.03 -7.83 -9.21
C ALA A 72 -32.15 -6.69 -8.18
N PHE A 73 -32.85 -5.62 -8.56
CA PHE A 73 -32.99 -4.42 -7.73
C PHE A 73 -33.57 -4.74 -6.34
N VAL A 74 -34.58 -5.61 -6.26
CA VAL A 74 -35.22 -5.98 -4.99
C VAL A 74 -34.21 -6.64 -4.04
N GLY A 75 -33.32 -7.51 -4.55
CA GLY A 75 -32.31 -8.15 -3.72
C GLY A 75 -31.26 -7.17 -3.20
N LEU A 76 -30.78 -6.24 -4.04
CA LEU A 76 -29.88 -5.16 -3.62
C LEU A 76 -30.54 -4.24 -2.59
N TRP A 77 -31.82 -3.90 -2.79
CA TRP A 77 -32.57 -3.08 -1.85
C TRP A 77 -32.75 -3.79 -0.50
N LEU A 78 -33.10 -5.07 -0.48
CA LEU A 78 -33.21 -5.88 0.75
C LEU A 78 -31.88 -5.98 1.49
N LEU A 79 -30.78 -6.19 0.76
CA LEU A 79 -29.42 -6.24 1.33
C LEU A 79 -29.08 -4.96 2.12
N LEU A 80 -29.48 -3.80 1.61
CA LEU A 80 -29.24 -2.49 2.26
C LEU A 80 -30.29 -2.14 3.32
N ALA A 81 -31.54 -2.53 3.12
CA ALA A 81 -32.65 -2.18 4.01
C ALA A 81 -32.67 -3.04 5.28
N LEU A 82 -32.34 -4.33 5.21
CA LEU A 82 -32.45 -5.26 6.34
C LEU A 82 -31.62 -4.83 7.56
N PRO A 83 -30.35 -4.40 7.45
CA PRO A 83 -29.56 -3.93 8.60
C PRO A 83 -30.14 -2.67 9.26
N LEU A 84 -30.72 -1.76 8.46
CA LEU A 84 -31.33 -0.53 8.96
C LEU A 84 -32.68 -0.81 9.63
N LEU A 85 -33.48 -1.71 9.05
CA LEU A 85 -34.77 -2.15 9.60
C LEU A 85 -34.59 -2.91 10.90
N THR A 86 -33.65 -3.85 10.96
CA THR A 86 -33.32 -4.60 12.19
C THR A 86 -32.86 -3.67 13.29
N THR A 87 -31.99 -2.70 12.98
CA THR A 87 -31.57 -1.66 13.93
C THR A 87 -32.77 -0.83 14.42
N ALA A 88 -33.64 -0.38 13.52
CA ALA A 88 -34.83 0.38 13.88
C ALA A 88 -35.81 -0.43 14.76
N LEU A 89 -35.97 -1.73 14.49
CA LEU A 89 -36.79 -2.64 15.30
C LEU A 89 -36.18 -2.85 16.69
N LEU A 90 -34.88 -3.15 16.78
CA LEU A 90 -34.18 -3.33 18.05
C LEU A 90 -34.28 -2.08 18.94
N HIS A 91 -34.21 -0.88 18.36
CA HIS A 91 -34.41 0.38 19.09
C HIS A 91 -35.85 0.64 19.51
N ARG A 92 -36.84 0.08 18.81
CA ARG A 92 -38.25 0.14 19.23
C ARG A 92 -38.50 -0.74 20.46
N PHE A 93 -37.80 -1.87 20.57
CA PHE A 93 -37.97 -2.84 21.66
C PHE A 93 -37.06 -2.60 22.88
N ARG A 94 -35.85 -2.07 22.69
CA ARG A 94 -34.94 -1.68 23.78
C ARG A 94 -35.14 -0.20 24.09
N LEU A 95 -35.34 0.17 25.36
CA LEU A 95 -35.49 1.54 25.90
C LEU A 95 -34.28 2.48 25.67
N THR A 96 -33.53 2.31 24.58
CA THR A 96 -32.48 3.20 24.10
C THR A 96 -33.08 4.46 23.47
N ARG A 97 -32.55 5.64 23.80
CA ARG A 97 -33.10 6.96 23.44
C ARG A 97 -33.06 7.33 21.94
N SER A 98 -32.56 6.48 21.04
CA SER A 98 -32.44 6.78 19.60
C SER A 98 -33.72 6.44 18.84
N SER A 99 -34.46 7.47 18.44
CA SER A 99 -35.69 7.33 17.62
C SER A 99 -35.38 7.00 16.15
N LEU A 100 -36.36 6.48 15.40
CA LEU A 100 -36.30 6.34 13.93
C LEU A 100 -35.83 7.62 13.22
N ALA A 101 -36.16 8.78 13.78
CA ALA A 101 -35.70 10.08 13.28
C ALA A 101 -34.19 10.32 13.43
N ASP A 102 -33.54 9.73 14.45
CA ASP A 102 -32.08 9.80 14.61
C ASP A 102 -31.38 8.96 13.56
N LEU A 103 -31.85 7.74 13.31
CA LEU A 103 -31.33 6.89 12.24
C LEU A 103 -31.50 7.55 10.86
N ALA A 104 -32.69 8.07 10.57
CA ALA A 104 -32.95 8.81 9.34
C ALA A 104 -32.04 10.05 9.21
N HIS A 105 -31.79 10.77 10.31
CA HIS A 105 -30.86 11.89 10.31
C HIS A 105 -29.43 11.43 9.98
N ARG A 106 -28.90 10.39 10.64
CA ARG A 106 -27.56 9.83 10.41
C ARG A 106 -27.37 9.32 8.98
N CYS A 107 -28.42 8.78 8.36
CA CYS A 107 -28.38 8.33 6.96
C CYS A 107 -28.37 9.47 5.93
N ARG A 108 -28.55 10.73 6.33
CA ARG A 108 -28.66 11.85 5.39
C ARG A 108 -27.40 12.08 4.56
N THR A 109 -26.20 11.87 5.13
CA THR A 109 -24.96 11.97 4.34
C THR A 109 -24.94 10.96 3.19
N CYS A 110 -25.39 9.73 3.46
CA CYS A 110 -25.50 8.69 2.43
C CYS A 110 -26.51 9.08 1.34
N LEU A 111 -27.67 9.61 1.73
CA LEU A 111 -28.68 10.06 0.77
C LEU A 111 -28.12 11.11 -0.19
N VAL A 112 -27.46 12.13 0.35
CA VAL A 112 -26.86 13.21 -0.44
C VAL A 112 -25.75 12.66 -1.34
N PHE A 113 -24.87 11.81 -0.81
CA PHE A 113 -23.78 11.21 -1.57
C PHE A 113 -24.30 10.38 -2.76
N ALA A 114 -25.23 9.46 -2.52
CA ALA A 114 -25.82 8.62 -3.57
C ALA A 114 -26.52 9.46 -4.64
N THR A 115 -27.23 10.53 -4.24
CA THR A 115 -27.89 11.44 -5.17
C THR A 115 -26.88 12.16 -6.06
N VAL A 116 -25.83 12.75 -5.47
CA VAL A 116 -24.80 13.46 -6.23
C VAL A 116 -24.07 12.51 -7.16
N TRP A 117 -23.72 11.31 -6.70
CA TRP A 117 -23.05 10.31 -7.53
C TRP A 117 -23.91 9.89 -8.72
N LEU A 118 -25.20 9.61 -8.52
CA LEU A 118 -26.14 9.26 -9.59
C LEU A 118 -26.35 10.41 -10.59
N LEU A 119 -26.41 11.66 -10.10
CA LEU A 119 -26.49 12.83 -10.97
C LEU A 119 -25.23 12.99 -11.83
N LEU A 120 -24.04 12.79 -11.25
CA LEU A 120 -22.80 12.82 -12.01
C LEU A 120 -22.78 11.74 -13.09
N TRP A 121 -23.23 10.52 -12.79
CA TRP A 121 -23.35 9.44 -13.78
C TRP A 121 -24.38 9.73 -14.87
N LEU A 122 -25.50 10.39 -14.53
CA LEU A 122 -26.50 10.82 -15.52
C LEU A 122 -25.95 11.89 -16.46
N LEU A 123 -25.10 12.79 -15.95
CA LEU A 123 -24.52 13.89 -16.72
C LEU A 123 -23.25 13.49 -17.47
N ALA A 124 -22.56 12.43 -17.04
CA ALA A 124 -21.28 12.03 -17.63
C ALA A 124 -21.31 11.77 -19.14
N PRO A 125 -22.35 11.13 -19.72
CA PRO A 125 -22.45 10.95 -21.18
C PRO A 125 -22.60 12.26 -21.97
N LEU A 126 -22.95 13.38 -21.32
CA LEU A 126 -23.07 14.69 -21.98
C LEU A 126 -21.70 15.37 -22.18
N GLU A 127 -20.65 14.85 -21.57
CA GLU A 127 -19.29 15.38 -21.63
C GLU A 127 -18.53 14.77 -22.83
N PRO A 128 -18.20 15.53 -23.88
CA PRO A 128 -17.73 14.98 -25.15
C PRO A 128 -16.39 14.23 -25.09
N SER A 129 -15.51 14.54 -24.13
CA SER A 129 -14.20 13.88 -24.03
C SER A 129 -14.27 12.51 -23.37
N GLY A 130 -15.39 12.15 -22.71
CA GLY A 130 -15.53 10.89 -21.96
C GLY A 130 -14.64 10.82 -20.70
N SER A 131 -13.96 11.90 -20.34
CA SER A 131 -13.07 11.98 -19.19
C SER A 131 -13.84 11.80 -17.88
N LEU A 132 -15.03 12.39 -17.79
CA LEU A 132 -15.86 12.27 -16.59
C LEU A 132 -16.33 10.82 -16.37
N THR A 133 -16.76 10.14 -17.43
CA THR A 133 -17.14 8.72 -17.38
C THR A 133 -15.96 7.84 -16.97
N SER A 134 -14.77 8.10 -17.53
CA SER A 134 -13.55 7.37 -17.20
C SER A 134 -13.16 7.55 -15.73
N PHE A 135 -13.23 8.79 -15.22
CA PHE A 135 -12.97 9.08 -13.81
C PHE A 135 -13.99 8.45 -12.86
N LEU A 136 -15.28 8.51 -13.20
CA LEU A 136 -16.35 7.89 -12.41
C LEU A 136 -16.22 6.36 -12.37
N THR A 137 -15.78 5.76 -13.47
CA THR A 137 -15.47 4.33 -13.57
C THR A 137 -14.26 3.98 -12.70
N ALA A 138 -13.14 4.69 -12.85
CA ALA A 138 -11.92 4.45 -12.10
C ALA A 138 -12.06 4.69 -10.58
N SER A 139 -13.04 5.50 -10.15
CA SER A 139 -13.32 5.79 -8.74
C SER A 139 -14.47 4.96 -8.13
N VAL A 140 -15.07 4.05 -8.90
CA VAL A 140 -16.29 3.32 -8.49
C VAL A 140 -16.09 2.46 -7.24
N SER A 141 -14.91 1.85 -7.08
CA SER A 141 -14.57 1.03 -5.91
C SER A 141 -14.54 1.87 -4.63
N LEU A 142 -13.89 3.03 -4.69
CA LEU A 142 -13.84 4.01 -3.60
C LEU A 142 -15.23 4.57 -3.28
N ALA A 143 -16.01 4.92 -4.31
CA ALA A 143 -17.36 5.46 -4.14
C ALA A 143 -18.31 4.44 -3.50
N THR A 144 -18.25 3.18 -3.94
CA THR A 144 -19.05 2.07 -3.38
C THR A 144 -18.67 1.81 -1.94
N ALA A 145 -17.36 1.77 -1.63
CA ALA A 145 -16.88 1.61 -0.27
C ALA A 145 -17.33 2.77 0.64
N LEU A 146 -17.29 4.02 0.18
CA LEU A 146 -17.76 5.18 0.94
C LEU A 146 -19.27 5.12 1.20
N LEU A 147 -20.08 4.76 0.19
CA LEU A 147 -21.52 4.58 0.35
C LEU A 147 -21.84 3.59 1.47
N LEU A 148 -21.24 2.40 1.41
CA LEU A 148 -21.45 1.33 2.40
C LEU A 148 -20.91 1.74 3.77
N ALA A 149 -19.76 2.42 3.84
CA ALA A 149 -19.18 2.90 5.09
C ALA A 149 -20.09 3.92 5.78
N LEU A 150 -20.68 4.86 5.02
CA LEU A 150 -21.63 5.84 5.53
C LEU A 150 -22.91 5.17 6.07
N LEU A 151 -23.44 4.17 5.37
CA LEU A 151 -24.61 3.39 5.82
C LEU A 151 -24.32 2.63 7.12
N LEU A 152 -23.22 1.90 7.18
CA LEU A 152 -22.84 1.12 8.37
C LEU A 152 -22.50 2.03 9.56
N ASN A 153 -21.89 3.19 9.31
CA ASN A 153 -21.58 4.15 10.37
C ASN A 153 -22.84 4.85 10.92
N ALA A 154 -23.93 4.92 10.14
CA ALA A 154 -25.21 5.47 10.59
C ALA A 154 -25.90 4.58 11.64
N ILE A 155 -25.59 3.28 11.69
CA ILE A 155 -26.10 2.35 12.70
C ILE A 155 -25.47 2.71 14.06
N PRO A 156 -26.26 3.06 15.09
CA PRO A 156 -25.73 3.40 16.41
C PRO A 156 -25.02 2.20 17.03
N THR A 157 -23.80 2.39 17.54
CA THR A 157 -23.18 1.38 18.42
C THR A 157 -23.84 1.46 19.79
N PRO A 158 -24.10 0.32 20.46
CA PRO A 158 -24.51 0.35 21.86
C PRO A 158 -23.47 1.18 22.63
N ALA A 159 -23.92 2.23 23.32
CA ALA A 159 -23.04 2.94 24.23
C ALA A 159 -22.48 1.89 25.19
N ALA A 160 -21.15 1.76 25.26
CA ALA A 160 -20.54 0.97 26.32
C ALA A 160 -21.16 1.45 27.62
N THR A 161 -21.88 0.55 28.29
CA THR A 161 -22.53 0.84 29.56
C THR A 161 -21.48 1.48 30.44
N SER A 162 -21.79 2.69 30.92
CA SER A 162 -21.02 3.33 31.97
C SER A 162 -21.25 2.51 33.23
N ASP A 163 -20.57 1.37 33.34
CA ASP A 163 -20.57 0.57 34.55
C ASP A 163 -19.65 1.26 35.56
N SER A 164 -20.33 1.80 36.56
CA SER A 164 -19.83 2.14 37.88
C SER A 164 -18.99 1.02 38.48
N ALA A 165 -17.72 1.29 38.80
CA ALA A 165 -17.07 0.92 40.08
C ALA A 165 -15.57 1.30 40.11
N VAL A 166 -15.24 2.11 41.13
CA VAL A 166 -13.97 2.24 41.86
C VAL A 166 -12.71 1.56 41.27
N SER A 167 -12.04 2.23 40.34
CA SER A 167 -10.58 2.24 40.09
C SER A 167 -10.32 3.15 38.88
N ASP A 168 -9.15 3.78 38.77
CA ASP A 168 -8.81 4.81 37.76
C ASP A 168 -9.13 4.36 36.30
N PRO A 169 -10.35 4.66 35.79
CA PRO A 169 -10.94 3.91 34.68
C PRO A 169 -10.28 4.25 33.34
N ALA A 170 -9.68 5.44 33.25
CA ALA A 170 -8.99 5.92 32.06
C ALA A 170 -7.70 5.13 31.80
N SER A 171 -6.96 4.74 32.84
CA SER A 171 -5.73 3.98 32.71
C SER A 171 -5.99 2.54 32.28
N GLN A 172 -6.99 1.89 32.87
CA GLN A 172 -7.36 0.50 32.57
C GLN A 172 -7.97 0.38 31.16
N GLN A 173 -8.86 1.29 30.78
CA GLN A 173 -9.44 1.30 29.42
C GLN A 173 -8.34 1.46 28.37
N THR A 174 -7.34 2.30 28.64
CA THR A 174 -6.18 2.49 27.74
C THR A 174 -5.35 1.22 27.59
N ARG A 175 -5.07 0.51 28.70
CA ARG A 175 -4.35 -0.77 28.66
C ARG A 175 -5.12 -1.82 27.86
N ARG A 176 -6.45 -1.92 28.06
CA ARG A 176 -7.31 -2.82 27.27
C ARG A 176 -7.30 -2.46 25.78
N GLY A 177 -7.43 -1.18 25.45
CA GLY A 177 -7.35 -0.70 24.07
C GLY A 177 -6.00 -1.02 23.41
N LEU A 178 -4.89 -0.80 24.13
CA LEU A 178 -3.56 -1.15 23.63
C LEU A 178 -3.40 -2.66 23.45
N LEU A 179 -3.89 -3.49 24.38
CA LEU A 179 -3.87 -4.95 24.24
C LEU A 179 -4.62 -5.42 22.98
N LEU A 180 -5.80 -4.85 22.71
CA LEU A 180 -6.54 -5.15 21.48
C LEU A 180 -5.73 -4.78 20.22
N VAL A 181 -5.06 -3.63 20.23
CA VAL A 181 -4.18 -3.23 19.13
C VAL A 181 -3.01 -4.20 18.98
N LEU A 182 -2.37 -4.61 20.07
CA LEU A 182 -1.25 -5.57 20.02
C LEU A 182 -1.69 -6.94 19.50
N LEU A 183 -2.87 -7.43 19.90
CA LEU A 183 -3.43 -8.66 19.37
C LEU A 183 -3.72 -8.55 17.86
N ALA A 184 -4.28 -7.41 17.42
CA ALA A 184 -4.51 -7.14 16.00
C ALA A 184 -3.19 -7.07 15.21
N VAL A 185 -2.16 -6.42 15.75
CA VAL A 185 -0.80 -6.37 15.19
C VAL A 185 -0.21 -7.77 15.03
N CYS A 186 -0.28 -8.60 16.08
CA CYS A 186 0.24 -9.97 16.03
C CYS A 186 -0.53 -10.84 15.01
N CYS A 187 -1.85 -10.70 14.96
CA CYS A 187 -2.70 -11.41 14.01
C CYS A 187 -2.36 -11.01 12.56
N TRP A 188 -2.32 -9.71 12.27
CA TRP A 188 -1.97 -9.20 10.95
C TRP A 188 -0.58 -9.66 10.53
N GLN A 189 0.41 -9.52 11.42
CA GLN A 189 1.79 -9.97 11.19
C GLN A 189 1.87 -11.44 10.84
N THR A 190 1.19 -12.29 11.61
CA THR A 190 1.22 -13.74 11.41
C THR A 190 0.60 -14.12 10.06
N VAL A 191 -0.54 -13.52 9.71
CA VAL A 191 -1.21 -13.75 8.43
C VAL A 191 -0.33 -13.29 7.28
N SER A 192 0.17 -12.05 7.32
CA SER A 192 1.05 -11.48 6.30
C SER A 192 2.31 -12.33 6.09
N PHE A 193 3.04 -12.63 7.18
CA PHE A 193 4.24 -13.46 7.08
C PHE A 193 3.95 -14.86 6.51
N GLN A 194 2.84 -15.48 6.89
CA GLN A 194 2.47 -16.80 6.36
C GLN A 194 2.21 -16.76 4.85
N LEU A 195 1.67 -15.66 4.34
CA LEU A 195 1.47 -15.45 2.90
C LEU A 195 2.80 -15.24 2.17
N ASN A 196 3.65 -14.37 2.71
CA ASN A 196 5.01 -14.14 2.18
C ASN A 196 5.85 -15.43 2.17
N TYR A 197 5.76 -16.23 3.23
CA TYR A 197 6.38 -17.55 3.30
C TYR A 197 5.90 -18.46 2.16
N ARG A 198 4.58 -18.52 1.91
CA ARG A 198 4.03 -19.36 0.84
C ARG A 198 4.46 -18.89 -0.55
N LEU A 199 4.52 -17.58 -0.79
CA LEU A 199 5.04 -17.03 -2.05
C LEU A 199 6.52 -17.38 -2.25
N TYR A 200 7.31 -17.25 -1.18
CA TYR A 200 8.72 -17.62 -1.20
C TYR A 200 8.89 -19.10 -1.49
N ASP A 201 8.20 -19.97 -0.75
CA ASP A 201 8.23 -21.43 -0.91
C ASP A 201 7.86 -21.85 -2.34
N ASN A 202 6.78 -21.29 -2.88
CA ASN A 202 6.28 -21.61 -4.22
C ASN A 202 7.11 -21.02 -5.40
N LEU A 203 8.23 -20.35 -5.13
CA LEU A 203 9.08 -19.67 -6.12
C LEU A 203 8.32 -18.61 -6.92
N PHE A 204 7.58 -17.75 -6.20
CA PHE A 204 6.90 -16.58 -6.76
C PHE A 204 7.52 -15.24 -6.34
N VAL A 205 8.48 -15.26 -5.42
CA VAL A 205 9.24 -14.07 -5.03
C VAL A 205 10.39 -13.89 -6.02
N PRO A 206 10.52 -12.73 -6.68
CA PRO A 206 11.66 -12.44 -7.56
C PRO A 206 12.91 -12.09 -6.73
N HIS A 207 14.10 -12.32 -7.29
CA HIS A 207 15.35 -11.92 -6.63
C HIS A 207 15.54 -10.41 -6.74
N GLY A 208 15.39 -9.88 -7.95
CA GLY A 208 15.38 -8.45 -8.21
C GLY A 208 14.36 -7.76 -7.32
N ASP A 209 14.77 -6.65 -6.71
CA ASP A 209 13.94 -5.84 -5.84
C ASP A 209 13.39 -6.54 -4.56
N SER A 210 13.67 -7.83 -4.29
CA SER A 210 13.25 -8.50 -3.05
C SER A 210 14.41 -9.24 -2.38
N ALA A 211 14.79 -10.44 -2.85
CA ALA A 211 15.85 -11.22 -2.21
C ALA A 211 17.24 -10.59 -2.29
N MET A 212 17.46 -9.67 -3.24
CA MET A 212 18.66 -8.85 -3.38
C MET A 212 19.11 -8.18 -2.06
N TYR A 213 18.18 -7.73 -1.21
CA TYR A 213 18.54 -7.07 0.06
C TYR A 213 19.15 -8.03 1.10
N GLU A 214 18.84 -9.32 0.99
CA GLU A 214 19.48 -10.34 1.81
C GLU A 214 20.91 -10.62 1.32
N GLU A 215 21.11 -10.64 -0.01
CA GLU A 215 22.42 -10.75 -0.62
C GLU A 215 23.35 -9.59 -0.19
N HIS A 216 22.82 -8.37 -0.03
CA HIS A 216 23.57 -7.25 0.54
C HIS A 216 24.11 -7.54 1.95
N LEU A 217 23.28 -8.13 2.82
CA LEU A 217 23.71 -8.48 4.18
C LEU A 217 24.77 -9.58 4.13
N TRP A 218 24.49 -10.67 3.43
CA TRP A 218 25.39 -11.81 3.29
C TRP A 218 26.77 -11.38 2.78
N ASN A 219 26.81 -10.62 1.69
CA ASN A 219 28.04 -10.16 1.07
C ASN A 219 28.83 -9.19 1.97
N THR A 220 28.15 -8.38 2.78
CA THR A 220 28.80 -7.43 3.68
C THR A 220 29.68 -8.12 4.71
N TRP A 221 29.18 -9.16 5.39
CA TRP A 221 29.95 -9.83 6.44
C TRP A 221 30.88 -10.95 5.93
N HIS A 222 30.70 -11.39 4.67
CA HIS A 222 31.63 -12.29 3.98
C HIS A 222 32.76 -11.56 3.22
N GLY A 223 32.92 -10.25 3.42
CA GLY A 223 34.01 -9.48 2.82
C GLY A 223 33.84 -9.19 1.32
N LYS A 224 32.65 -9.46 0.76
CA LYS A 224 32.29 -9.12 -0.62
C LYS A 224 31.78 -7.68 -0.73
N GLY A 225 31.40 -7.04 0.39
CA GLY A 225 30.93 -5.65 0.44
C GLY A 225 29.44 -5.51 0.16
N PHE A 226 28.93 -4.28 0.15
CA PHE A 226 27.51 -3.96 0.00
C PHE A 226 27.06 -4.00 -1.48
N ARG A 227 27.01 -5.20 -2.06
CA ARG A 227 26.65 -5.43 -3.47
C ARG A 227 25.65 -6.57 -3.64
N SER A 228 24.94 -6.51 -4.75
CA SER A 228 24.27 -7.64 -5.38
C SER A 228 24.85 -7.86 -6.77
N TYR A 229 24.91 -9.11 -7.24
CA TYR A 229 25.42 -9.44 -8.57
C TYR A 229 24.37 -9.26 -9.70
N LEU A 230 23.26 -8.55 -9.42
CA LEU A 230 22.35 -8.02 -10.44
C LEU A 230 22.96 -6.83 -11.21
N ASP A 231 23.72 -5.99 -10.51
CA ASP A 231 24.35 -4.77 -11.04
C ASP A 231 25.88 -4.84 -10.87
N GLN A 232 26.64 -4.04 -11.63
CA GLN A 232 28.08 -3.88 -11.39
C GLN A 232 28.30 -2.94 -10.20
N GLY A 233 29.19 -3.30 -9.28
CA GLY A 233 29.65 -2.41 -8.20
C GLY A 233 28.85 -2.53 -6.90
N LEU A 234 28.91 -1.48 -6.07
CA LEU A 234 28.17 -1.40 -4.80
C LEU A 234 26.80 -0.78 -5.04
N PHE A 235 25.76 -1.30 -4.39
CA PHE A 235 24.38 -0.81 -4.54
C PHE A 235 24.19 0.67 -4.15
N LEU A 236 25.15 1.24 -3.41
CA LEU A 236 25.16 2.66 -3.03
C LEU A 236 25.21 3.63 -4.22
N GLY A 237 25.62 3.17 -5.41
CA GLY A 237 25.55 3.95 -6.66
C GLY A 237 24.16 4.01 -7.30
N GLU A 238 23.19 3.24 -6.78
CA GLU A 238 21.79 3.24 -7.23
C GLU A 238 20.89 3.97 -6.24
N HIS A 239 20.87 3.51 -4.99
CA HIS A 239 20.14 4.15 -3.91
C HIS A 239 20.88 4.06 -2.58
N ILE A 240 20.71 5.07 -1.72
CA ILE A 240 21.26 5.03 -0.36
C ILE A 240 20.27 4.32 0.56
N GLN A 241 20.16 3.00 0.38
CA GLN A 241 19.26 2.14 1.15
C GLN A 241 20.06 1.23 2.08
N VAL A 242 20.42 1.74 3.26
CA VAL A 242 21.28 1.03 4.22
C VAL A 242 20.56 0.65 5.52
N VAL A 243 19.28 0.99 5.67
CA VAL A 243 18.49 0.70 6.88
C VAL A 243 18.46 -0.78 7.24
N HIS A 244 18.46 -1.68 6.25
CA HIS A 244 18.42 -3.12 6.49
C HIS A 244 19.74 -3.66 7.07
N LEU A 245 20.86 -2.91 6.98
CA LEU A 245 22.11 -3.25 7.70
C LEU A 245 21.92 -3.29 9.22
N LEU A 246 20.91 -2.61 9.76
CA LEU A 246 20.56 -2.72 11.19
C LEU A 246 20.15 -4.15 11.58
N LEU A 247 19.75 -4.98 10.60
CA LEU A 247 19.38 -6.38 10.80
C LEU A 247 20.57 -7.34 10.70
N LEU A 248 21.76 -6.85 10.32
CA LEU A 248 22.95 -7.67 10.13
C LEU A 248 23.27 -8.59 11.33
N PRO A 249 23.21 -8.14 12.60
CA PRO A 249 23.46 -9.03 13.73
C PRO A 249 22.47 -10.20 13.84
N LEU A 250 21.20 -9.96 13.48
CA LEU A 250 20.17 -11.00 13.49
C LEU A 250 20.36 -11.96 12.30
N HIS A 251 20.72 -11.42 11.14
CA HIS A 251 21.01 -12.20 9.95
C HIS A 251 22.23 -13.10 10.13
N MET A 252 23.26 -12.67 10.86
CA MET A 252 24.39 -13.54 11.21
C MET A 252 23.98 -14.76 12.06
N LEU A 253 22.92 -14.63 12.86
CA LEU A 253 22.38 -15.75 13.66
C LEU A 253 21.48 -16.66 12.82
N TRP A 254 20.74 -16.08 11.87
CA TRP A 254 19.88 -16.81 10.96
C TRP A 254 19.94 -16.18 9.55
N PRO A 255 20.89 -16.60 8.71
CA PRO A 255 21.11 -16.02 7.39
C PRO A 255 20.04 -16.55 6.45
N ASN A 256 18.89 -15.88 6.43
CA ASN A 256 17.76 -16.30 5.63
C ASN A 256 16.92 -15.11 5.21
N TYR A 257 16.48 -15.11 3.95
CA TYR A 257 15.55 -14.12 3.41
C TYR A 257 14.29 -13.94 4.25
N LEU A 258 13.73 -15.04 4.77
CA LEU A 258 12.51 -15.03 5.56
C LEU A 258 12.65 -14.28 6.88
N LEU A 259 13.87 -14.11 7.43
CA LEU A 259 14.09 -13.26 8.60
C LEU A 259 13.79 -11.80 8.27
N LEU A 260 14.29 -11.31 7.14
CA LEU A 260 14.09 -9.93 6.70
C LEU A 260 12.61 -9.67 6.45
N GLU A 261 11.95 -10.60 5.75
CA GLU A 261 10.49 -10.56 5.53
C GLU A 261 9.69 -10.50 6.82
N TRP A 262 10.00 -11.40 7.76
CA TRP A 262 9.33 -11.42 9.05
C TRP A 262 9.45 -10.07 9.76
N ILE A 263 10.64 -9.47 9.75
CA ILE A 263 10.86 -8.15 10.37
C ILE A 263 10.16 -7.03 9.58
N ALA A 264 10.13 -7.10 8.25
CA ALA A 264 9.47 -6.10 7.40
C ALA A 264 7.96 -6.05 7.64
N SER A 265 7.27 -7.19 7.61
CA SER A 265 5.85 -7.27 7.96
C SER A 265 5.63 -6.78 9.41
N ALA A 266 6.54 -7.12 10.35
CA ALA A 266 6.39 -6.75 11.75
C ALA A 266 6.51 -5.22 11.93
N CYS A 267 7.39 -4.59 11.16
CA CYS A 267 7.51 -3.14 11.08
C CYS A 267 6.21 -2.49 10.61
N LEU A 268 5.64 -2.97 9.49
CA LEU A 268 4.36 -2.46 8.97
C LEU A 268 3.23 -2.59 10.00
N ALA A 269 3.08 -3.76 10.61
CA ALA A 269 2.07 -4.00 11.64
C ALA A 269 2.28 -3.09 12.86
N SER A 270 3.52 -2.97 13.34
CA SER A 270 3.87 -2.21 14.55
C SER A 270 3.53 -0.72 14.47
N CYS A 271 3.44 -0.14 13.26
CA CYS A 271 3.02 1.25 13.04
C CYS A 271 1.63 1.55 13.65
N ALA A 272 0.76 0.54 13.84
CA ALA A 272 -0.52 0.71 14.54
C ALA A 272 -0.36 1.22 15.98
N ILE A 273 0.77 0.95 16.64
CA ILE A 273 1.05 1.34 18.03
C ILE A 273 1.23 2.86 18.17
N PRO A 274 2.18 3.53 17.47
CA PRO A 274 2.29 4.98 17.51
C PRO A 274 1.02 5.67 16.96
N ILE A 275 0.33 5.08 15.98
CA ILE A 275 -0.98 5.59 15.51
C ILE A 275 -2.01 5.59 16.63
N PHE A 276 -2.13 4.51 17.42
CA PHE A 276 -2.99 4.44 18.60
C PHE A 276 -2.64 5.55 19.61
N LEU A 277 -1.35 5.75 19.89
CA LEU A 277 -0.90 6.76 20.84
C LEU A 277 -1.21 8.19 20.38
N LEU A 278 -0.95 8.49 19.09
CA LEU A 278 -1.29 9.77 18.46
C LEU A 278 -2.80 10.01 18.46
N ALA A 279 -3.57 9.04 17.98
CA ALA A 279 -5.03 9.13 17.90
C ALA A 279 -5.66 9.35 19.28
N ARG A 280 -5.17 8.65 20.33
CA ARG A 280 -5.64 8.85 21.70
C ARG A 280 -5.32 10.25 22.21
N ARG A 281 -4.12 10.77 21.94
CA ARG A 281 -3.72 12.14 22.34
C ARG A 281 -4.60 13.19 21.68
N TRP A 282 -4.80 13.10 20.36
CA TRP A 282 -5.57 14.09 19.60
C TRP A 282 -7.08 14.01 19.85
N SER A 283 -7.62 12.81 20.05
CA SER A 283 -9.06 12.60 20.23
C SER A 283 -9.53 12.65 21.69
N GLY A 284 -8.64 12.35 22.64
CA GLY A 284 -9.00 12.09 24.05
C GLY A 284 -9.77 10.78 24.26
N SER A 285 -9.92 9.92 23.24
CA SER A 285 -10.72 8.70 23.30
C SER A 285 -9.91 7.46 22.95
N THR A 286 -9.84 6.50 23.88
CA THR A 286 -9.22 5.19 23.62
C THR A 286 -9.95 4.43 22.52
N THR A 287 -11.27 4.47 22.49
CA THR A 287 -12.07 3.77 21.45
C THR A 287 -11.79 4.34 20.06
N ALA A 288 -11.71 5.67 19.92
CA ALA A 288 -11.35 6.28 18.65
C ALA A 288 -9.92 5.89 18.22
N ALA A 289 -9.00 5.79 19.18
CA ALA A 289 -7.64 5.35 18.93
C ALA A 289 -7.54 3.90 18.45
N VAL A 290 -8.30 2.97 19.05
CA VAL A 290 -8.38 1.58 18.60
C VAL A 290 -8.90 1.52 17.17
N TRP A 291 -9.99 2.23 16.86
CA TRP A 291 -10.54 2.24 15.50
C TRP A 291 -9.54 2.75 14.46
N LEU A 292 -8.80 3.83 14.73
CA LEU A 292 -7.83 4.34 13.76
C LEU A 292 -6.61 3.42 13.63
N ALA A 293 -6.19 2.76 14.71
CA ALA A 293 -5.10 1.77 14.67
C ALA A 293 -5.49 0.51 13.89
N ILE A 294 -6.73 0.04 14.02
CA ILE A 294 -7.25 -1.07 13.19
C ILE A 294 -7.42 -0.60 11.74
N ALA A 295 -7.83 0.64 11.50
CA ALA A 295 -7.93 1.21 10.16
C ALA A 295 -6.59 1.15 9.42
N TRP A 296 -5.46 1.36 10.10
CA TRP A 296 -4.11 1.18 9.52
C TRP A 296 -3.88 -0.25 9.04
N LEU A 297 -4.20 -1.26 9.85
CA LEU A 297 -4.02 -2.67 9.51
C LEU A 297 -4.95 -3.16 8.39
N LEU A 298 -6.00 -2.40 8.08
CA LEU A 298 -6.95 -2.65 6.98
C LEU A 298 -6.76 -1.66 5.82
N TYR A 299 -5.76 -0.79 5.88
CA TYR A 299 -5.54 0.25 4.91
C TYR A 299 -4.85 -0.34 3.68
N PHE A 300 -5.62 -0.66 2.63
CA PHE A 300 -5.11 -1.40 1.49
C PHE A 300 -3.84 -0.82 0.81
N PRO A 301 -3.60 0.51 0.76
CA PRO A 301 -2.33 1.00 0.24
C PRO A 301 -1.13 0.53 1.09
N MET A 302 -1.29 0.36 2.40
CA MET A 302 -0.24 -0.25 3.24
C MET A 302 0.00 -1.71 2.88
N HIS A 303 -1.02 -2.47 2.47
CA HIS A 303 -0.86 -3.89 2.11
C HIS A 303 0.07 -4.07 0.90
N TYR A 304 0.09 -3.13 -0.04
CA TYR A 304 1.02 -3.15 -1.19
C TYR A 304 2.47 -2.80 -0.84
N LEU A 305 2.74 -2.42 0.42
CA LEU A 305 4.11 -2.35 0.93
C LEU A 305 4.61 -3.71 1.43
N ASP A 306 3.69 -4.63 1.73
CA ASP A 306 3.98 -5.99 2.17
C ASP A 306 4.00 -6.97 0.99
N ILE A 307 2.98 -6.93 0.14
CA ILE A 307 2.94 -7.71 -1.11
C ILE A 307 2.54 -6.77 -2.24
N ALA A 308 3.51 -6.37 -3.04
CA ALA A 308 3.27 -5.55 -4.21
C ALA A 308 2.50 -6.32 -5.30
N ILE A 309 1.91 -5.60 -6.26
CA ILE A 309 1.14 -6.21 -7.36
C ILE A 309 1.98 -7.14 -8.24
N ASP A 310 3.31 -7.04 -8.21
CA ASP A 310 4.24 -7.90 -8.94
C ASP A 310 4.83 -9.02 -8.06
N LEU A 311 4.20 -9.29 -6.91
CA LEU A 311 4.63 -10.29 -5.91
C LEU A 311 6.00 -10.02 -5.30
N LYS A 312 6.46 -8.78 -5.37
CA LYS A 312 7.63 -8.35 -4.61
C LYS A 312 7.22 -8.13 -3.16
N THR A 313 7.90 -8.82 -2.26
CA THR A 313 7.48 -8.94 -0.86
C THR A 313 8.37 -8.14 0.10
N LEU A 314 9.63 -7.89 -0.28
CA LEU A 314 10.55 -7.12 0.55
C LEU A 314 10.90 -5.75 -0.04
N ARG A 315 10.80 -4.70 0.78
CA ARG A 315 11.40 -3.39 0.50
C ARG A 315 11.97 -2.72 1.75
N PRO A 316 13.13 -2.05 1.66
CA PRO A 316 13.74 -1.33 2.77
C PRO A 316 12.81 -0.25 3.37
N SER A 317 11.92 0.32 2.56
CA SER A 317 10.90 1.30 2.99
C SER A 317 10.09 0.85 4.20
N CYS A 318 9.84 -0.45 4.35
CA CYS A 318 9.08 -1.03 5.46
C CYS A 318 9.78 -0.80 6.81
N TYR A 319 11.11 -0.80 6.86
CA TYR A 319 11.88 -0.58 8.08
C TYR A 319 11.92 0.89 8.51
N GLY A 320 11.87 1.81 7.54
CA GLY A 320 11.85 3.25 7.79
C GLY A 320 10.53 3.78 8.35
N LEU A 321 9.42 3.10 8.03
CA LEU A 321 8.07 3.52 8.41
C LEU A 321 7.84 3.63 9.92
N PRO A 322 8.15 2.61 10.75
CA PRO A 322 8.06 2.73 12.20
C PRO A 322 8.87 3.91 12.74
N ALA A 323 10.05 4.15 12.18
CA ALA A 323 10.92 5.24 12.57
C ALA A 323 10.27 6.60 12.30
N LEU A 324 9.62 6.80 11.15
CA LEU A 324 8.83 8.01 10.87
C LEU A 324 7.67 8.19 11.85
N PHE A 325 6.86 7.15 12.09
CA PHE A 325 5.73 7.22 13.02
C PHE A 325 6.16 7.51 14.46
N TRP A 326 7.17 6.81 14.97
CA TRP A 326 7.72 7.05 16.31
C TRP A 326 8.43 8.40 16.40
N GLY A 327 9.08 8.85 15.33
CA GLY A 327 9.68 10.19 15.22
C GLY A 327 8.62 11.28 15.44
N ILE A 328 7.49 11.18 14.74
CA ILE A 328 6.34 12.10 14.91
C ILE A 328 5.78 12.00 16.35
N GLU A 329 5.50 10.79 16.82
CA GLU A 329 4.91 10.53 18.14
C GLU A 329 5.74 11.15 19.28
N THR A 330 7.05 10.94 19.24
CA THR A 330 8.01 11.40 20.25
C THR A 330 8.35 12.87 20.12
N ALA A 331 8.38 13.43 18.90
CA ALA A 331 8.52 14.86 18.66
C ALA A 331 7.34 15.63 19.27
N GLU A 332 6.11 15.15 19.09
CA GLU A 332 4.93 15.75 19.75
C GLU A 332 4.98 15.61 21.28
N ARG A 333 5.59 14.54 21.82
CA ARG A 333 5.89 14.42 23.27
C ARG A 333 7.06 15.30 23.71
N ARG A 334 7.70 16.03 22.81
CA ARG A 334 8.90 16.86 23.03
C ARG A 334 10.13 16.06 23.47
N ARG A 335 10.18 14.76 23.15
CA ARG A 335 11.36 13.90 23.34
C ARG A 335 12.27 14.02 22.12
N LEU A 336 12.84 15.20 21.93
CA LEU A 336 13.52 15.60 20.69
C LEU A 336 14.75 14.75 20.35
N LYS A 337 15.47 14.22 21.35
CA LYS A 337 16.61 13.32 21.13
C LYS A 337 16.16 11.99 20.50
N THR A 338 15.11 11.39 21.06
CA THR A 338 14.51 10.16 20.53
C THR A 338 13.92 10.40 19.15
N ALA A 339 13.23 11.52 18.96
CA ALA A 339 12.70 11.90 17.65
C ALA A 339 13.82 12.05 16.61
N GLY A 340 14.93 12.68 16.98
CA GLY A 340 16.11 12.84 16.11
C GLY A 340 16.72 11.50 15.72
N LEU A 341 16.87 10.56 16.66
CA LEU A 341 17.32 9.19 16.36
C LEU A 341 16.37 8.48 15.40
N CYS A 342 15.06 8.57 15.65
CA CYS A 342 14.06 7.97 14.76
C CYS A 342 14.11 8.55 13.35
N PHE A 343 14.21 9.88 13.19
CA PHE A 343 14.32 10.48 11.86
C PHE A 343 15.66 10.17 11.19
N PHE A 344 16.74 10.05 11.95
CA PHE A 344 18.01 9.57 11.41
C PHE A 344 17.88 8.15 10.85
N ILE A 345 17.27 7.22 11.59
CA ILE A 345 16.99 5.85 11.09
C ILE A 345 16.12 5.91 9.83
N ALA A 346 15.11 6.77 9.78
CA ALA A 346 14.28 6.96 8.60
C ALA A 346 15.12 7.41 7.38
N LEU A 347 16.09 8.32 7.55
CA LEU A 347 16.97 8.78 6.48
C LEU A 347 17.93 7.70 5.95
N LEU A 348 18.22 6.65 6.73
CA LEU A 348 18.98 5.49 6.26
C LEU A 348 18.19 4.60 5.29
N THR A 349 16.89 4.83 5.16
CA THR A 349 15.99 3.98 4.39
C THR A 349 16.19 4.16 2.90
N GLN A 350 16.16 5.41 2.44
CA GLN A 350 16.37 5.84 1.06
C GLN A 350 16.49 7.37 1.05
N GLU A 351 17.12 7.93 0.03
CA GLU A 351 17.32 9.39 -0.12
C GLU A 351 16.01 10.19 -0.18
N ASP A 352 14.93 9.64 -0.74
CA ASP A 352 13.64 10.31 -0.88
C ASP A 352 12.87 10.46 0.46
N PHE A 353 13.21 9.67 1.49
CA PHE A 353 12.72 9.86 2.86
C PHE A 353 13.15 11.22 3.44
N ALA A 354 14.16 11.86 2.87
CA ALA A 354 14.53 13.24 3.22
C ALA A 354 13.39 14.23 2.94
N LEU A 355 12.63 14.04 1.85
CA LEU A 355 11.53 14.93 1.50
C LEU A 355 10.42 14.89 2.56
N ILE A 356 10.05 13.70 3.04
CA ILE A 356 9.01 13.57 4.05
C ILE A 356 9.50 14.04 5.44
N THR A 357 10.72 13.70 5.83
CA THR A 357 11.28 14.14 7.12
C THR A 357 11.42 15.66 7.15
N GLY A 358 11.85 16.26 6.05
CA GLY A 358 11.93 17.71 5.90
C GLY A 358 10.56 18.37 5.97
N GLY A 359 9.57 17.82 5.26
CA GLY A 359 8.19 18.29 5.32
C GLY A 359 7.55 18.19 6.71
N ILE A 360 7.84 17.12 7.47
CA ILE A 360 7.45 16.99 8.88
C ILE A 360 8.10 18.10 9.71
N GLY A 361 9.40 18.37 9.51
CA GLY A 361 10.12 19.46 10.14
C GLY A 361 9.48 20.83 9.89
N VAL A 362 9.11 21.12 8.63
CA VAL A 362 8.40 22.35 8.24
C VAL A 362 7.03 22.43 8.91
N ALA A 363 6.26 21.34 8.95
CA ALA A 363 4.95 21.33 9.61
C ALA A 363 5.06 21.58 11.12
N LEU A 364 6.04 20.98 11.80
CA LEU A 364 6.31 21.22 13.23
C LEU A 364 6.75 22.68 13.48
N TRP A 365 7.59 23.24 12.60
CA TRP A 365 7.96 24.65 12.64
C TRP A 365 6.73 25.55 12.50
N CYS A 366 5.93 25.39 11.44
CA CYS A 366 4.73 26.17 11.18
C CYS A 366 3.70 26.10 12.33
N LEU A 367 3.51 24.91 12.92
CA LEU A 367 2.59 24.70 14.04
C LEU A 367 2.97 25.48 15.31
N HIS A 368 4.26 25.70 15.54
CA HIS A 368 4.75 26.23 16.81
C HIS A 368 5.43 27.60 16.70
N TYR A 369 5.68 28.09 15.48
CA TYR A 369 6.32 29.37 15.23
C TYR A 369 5.50 30.57 15.77
N ARG A 370 4.16 30.51 15.68
CA ARG A 370 3.28 31.59 16.14
C ARG A 370 3.07 31.63 17.65
N SER A 371 3.49 30.61 18.39
CA SER A 371 3.35 30.50 19.84
C SER A 371 4.71 30.53 20.54
N THR A 372 5.68 31.22 19.93
CA THR A 372 7.08 31.26 20.35
C THR A 372 7.33 32.00 21.66
N ASP A 373 6.32 32.72 22.17
CA ASP A 373 6.35 33.35 23.50
C ASP A 373 6.60 32.34 24.62
N GLN A 374 6.19 31.09 24.42
CA GLN A 374 6.49 30.00 25.34
C GLN A 374 7.80 29.30 24.92
N PRO A 375 8.77 29.11 25.84
CA PRO A 375 10.09 28.56 25.52
C PRO A 375 10.00 27.15 24.91
N GLN A 376 9.03 26.35 25.36
CA GLN A 376 8.81 24.99 24.87
C GLN A 376 8.36 24.96 23.40
N HIS A 377 7.51 25.91 22.98
CA HIS A 377 7.07 26.03 21.59
C HIS A 377 8.19 26.55 20.69
N ARG A 378 8.97 27.52 21.18
CA ARG A 378 10.17 28.03 20.49
C ARG A 378 11.20 26.93 20.26
N GLN A 379 11.44 26.09 21.27
CA GLN A 379 12.36 24.96 21.16
C GLN A 379 11.92 23.97 20.08
N LEU A 380 10.64 23.58 20.07
CA LEU A 380 10.10 22.65 19.09
C LEU A 380 10.10 23.24 17.67
N ALA A 381 9.77 24.52 17.51
CA ALA A 381 9.80 25.19 16.22
C ALA A 381 11.22 25.25 15.64
N ARG A 382 12.22 25.61 16.47
CA ARG A 382 13.64 25.60 16.07
C ARG A 382 14.13 24.21 15.71
N TRP A 383 13.72 23.21 16.49
CA TRP A 383 14.08 21.83 16.21
C TRP A 383 13.45 21.33 14.91
N GLY A 384 12.19 21.67 14.64
CA GLY A 384 11.52 21.37 13.36
C GLY A 384 12.22 22.04 12.17
N ALA A 385 12.63 23.30 12.30
CA ALA A 385 13.43 23.97 11.29
C ALA A 385 14.81 23.30 11.10
N GLY A 386 15.47 22.90 12.18
CA GLY A 386 16.73 22.16 12.14
C GLY A 386 16.59 20.81 11.44
N LEU A 387 15.49 20.07 11.68
CA LEU A 387 15.17 18.83 10.98
C LEU A 387 14.99 19.09 9.48
N ALA A 388 14.24 20.12 9.10
CA ALA A 388 14.05 20.48 7.70
C ALA A 388 15.37 20.79 6.97
N VAL A 389 16.25 21.58 7.60
CA VAL A 389 17.58 21.90 7.06
C VAL A 389 18.45 20.64 6.96
N ALA A 390 18.46 19.79 7.99
CA ALA A 390 19.22 18.55 7.99
C ALA A 390 18.77 17.58 6.90
N SER A 391 17.45 17.45 6.68
CA SER A 391 16.90 16.63 5.60
C SER A 391 17.29 17.16 4.21
N VAL A 392 17.26 18.48 4.00
CA VAL A 392 17.74 19.09 2.75
C VAL A 392 19.23 18.81 2.56
N ALA A 393 20.05 18.98 3.60
CA ALA A 393 21.47 18.66 3.52
C ALA A 393 21.71 17.17 3.20
N TRP A 394 20.93 16.26 3.77
CA TRP A 394 21.03 14.83 3.51
C TRP A 394 20.72 14.47 2.06
N VAL A 395 19.61 14.94 1.49
CA VAL A 395 19.27 14.61 0.09
C VAL A 395 20.27 15.21 -0.89
N LEU A 396 20.80 16.40 -0.62
CA LEU A 396 21.84 17.01 -1.43
C LEU A 396 23.15 16.21 -1.33
N LEU A 397 23.56 15.81 -0.12
CA LEU A 397 24.71 14.94 0.07
C LEU A 397 24.53 13.61 -0.68
N ALA A 398 23.35 13.01 -0.57
CA ALA A 398 23.02 11.74 -1.19
C ALA A 398 23.14 11.80 -2.72
N VAL A 399 22.42 12.75 -3.33
CA VAL A 399 22.26 12.84 -4.79
C VAL A 399 23.48 13.48 -5.46
N LEU A 400 24.14 14.45 -4.83
CA LEU A 400 25.24 15.20 -5.46
C LEU A 400 26.63 14.67 -5.12
N VAL A 401 26.78 13.87 -4.05
CA VAL A 401 28.11 13.41 -3.59
C VAL A 401 28.16 11.89 -3.51
N VAL A 402 27.29 11.26 -2.71
CA VAL A 402 27.41 9.84 -2.40
C VAL A 402 27.10 8.98 -3.63
N ILE A 403 25.93 9.14 -4.24
CA ILE A 403 25.54 8.35 -5.42
C ILE A 403 26.56 8.53 -6.55
N PRO A 404 26.94 9.75 -6.97
CA PRO A 404 27.94 9.94 -8.02
C PRO A 404 29.31 9.34 -7.72
N ALA A 405 29.75 9.36 -6.45
CA ALA A 405 31.03 8.78 -6.05
C ALA A 405 31.11 7.25 -6.20
N PHE A 406 29.96 6.56 -6.26
CA PHE A 406 29.88 5.11 -6.48
C PHE A 406 29.51 4.74 -7.92
N ARG A 407 29.33 5.72 -8.81
CA ARG A 407 28.76 5.50 -10.15
C ARG A 407 29.67 5.92 -11.31
N ASP A 408 30.90 6.36 -11.04
CA ASP A 408 31.91 6.77 -12.02
C ASP A 408 31.40 7.72 -13.12
N GLY A 409 30.36 8.52 -12.83
CA GLY A 409 29.76 9.48 -13.76
C GLY A 409 28.60 8.97 -14.62
N GLU A 410 28.13 7.73 -14.44
CA GLU A 410 26.96 7.20 -15.15
C GLU A 410 25.63 7.83 -14.68
N VAL A 411 24.62 7.84 -15.55
CA VAL A 411 23.29 8.44 -15.27
C VAL A 411 22.49 7.54 -14.32
N VAL A 412 21.90 8.13 -13.27
CA VAL A 412 21.15 7.40 -12.25
C VAL A 412 19.87 6.77 -12.80
N HIS A 413 19.57 5.52 -12.46
CA HIS A 413 18.43 4.77 -13.03
C HIS A 413 17.08 5.48 -12.89
N TYR A 414 16.83 6.21 -11.79
CA TYR A 414 15.55 6.90 -11.60
C TYR A 414 15.33 8.07 -12.56
N SER A 415 16.36 8.62 -13.20
CA SER A 415 16.19 9.74 -14.12
C SER A 415 15.41 9.37 -15.37
N ARG A 416 15.37 8.07 -15.71
CA ARG A 416 14.53 7.52 -16.78
C ARG A 416 13.04 7.71 -16.52
N TYR A 417 12.62 7.83 -15.25
CA TYR A 417 11.22 8.07 -14.90
C TYR A 417 10.79 9.53 -15.07
N PHE A 418 11.70 10.45 -15.34
CA PHE A 418 11.35 11.85 -15.60
C PHE A 418 10.67 12.04 -16.96
N GLY A 419 10.82 11.09 -17.90
CA GLY A 419 10.15 11.14 -19.20
C GLY A 419 10.36 12.47 -19.90
N ASP A 420 9.25 13.12 -20.29
CA ASP A 420 9.27 14.43 -20.96
C ASP A 420 9.71 15.61 -20.06
N LEU A 421 9.93 15.37 -18.76
CA LEU A 421 10.36 16.40 -17.81
C LEU A 421 11.89 16.60 -17.78
N GLY A 422 12.67 15.70 -18.39
CA GLY A 422 14.12 15.82 -18.53
C GLY A 422 14.88 14.53 -18.25
N ASN A 423 16.22 14.57 -18.32
CA ASN A 423 17.08 13.40 -18.11
C ASN A 423 17.91 13.46 -16.82
N SER A 424 17.73 14.51 -16.03
CA SER A 424 18.44 14.74 -14.78
C SER A 424 17.57 15.51 -13.77
N PRO A 425 17.88 15.47 -12.46
CA PRO A 425 17.20 16.31 -11.47
C PRO A 425 17.28 17.80 -11.79
N GLY A 426 18.38 18.25 -12.40
CA GLY A 426 18.55 19.63 -12.86
C GLY A 426 17.60 19.99 -14.00
N ASP A 427 17.41 19.08 -14.96
CA ASP A 427 16.44 19.26 -16.04
C ASP A 427 15.01 19.29 -15.50
N LEU A 428 14.65 18.43 -14.54
CA LEU A 428 13.34 18.46 -13.90
C LEU A 428 13.05 19.84 -13.28
N VAL A 429 14.01 20.40 -12.53
CA VAL A 429 13.88 21.74 -11.94
C VAL A 429 13.79 22.81 -13.03
N LYS A 430 14.62 22.72 -14.07
CA LYS A 430 14.59 23.63 -15.21
C LYS A 430 13.23 23.61 -15.90
N THR A 431 12.71 22.43 -16.26
CA THR A 431 11.39 22.23 -16.86
C THR A 431 10.28 22.76 -15.96
N ALA A 432 10.34 22.52 -14.66
CA ALA A 432 9.35 23.04 -13.73
C ALA A 432 9.31 24.58 -13.70
N LEU A 433 10.44 25.25 -13.96
CA LEU A 433 10.54 26.70 -14.02
C LEU A 433 10.24 27.27 -15.42
N THR A 434 10.66 26.59 -16.49
CA THR A 434 10.51 27.07 -17.87
C THR A 434 9.18 26.68 -18.49
N GLU A 435 8.57 25.58 -18.04
CA GLU A 435 7.33 25.00 -18.58
C GLU A 435 6.34 24.63 -17.45
N PRO A 436 5.90 25.60 -16.61
CA PRO A 436 5.04 25.32 -15.46
C PRO A 436 3.68 24.74 -15.83
N THR A 437 3.21 24.95 -17.07
CA THR A 437 1.97 24.37 -17.60
C THR A 437 2.03 22.85 -17.69
N LYS A 438 3.17 22.25 -18.04
CA LYS A 438 3.36 20.78 -18.05
C LYS A 438 3.21 20.19 -16.65
N VAL A 439 3.85 20.82 -15.66
CA VAL A 439 3.75 20.41 -14.24
C VAL A 439 2.32 20.59 -13.72
N ALA A 440 1.68 21.72 -14.03
CA ALA A 440 0.31 21.99 -13.63
C ALA A 440 -0.69 20.99 -14.27
N ALA A 441 -0.47 20.59 -15.53
CA ALA A 441 -1.32 19.62 -16.22
C ALA A 441 -1.31 18.26 -15.50
N ILE A 442 -0.14 17.80 -15.03
CA ILE A 442 -0.01 16.56 -14.25
C ILE A 442 -0.68 16.73 -12.88
N LEU A 443 -0.32 17.77 -12.12
CA LEU A 443 -0.78 17.96 -10.74
C LEU A 443 -2.29 18.26 -10.63
N CYS A 444 -2.89 18.88 -11.65
CA CYS A 444 -4.31 19.18 -11.71
C CYS A 444 -5.11 18.18 -12.57
N SER A 445 -4.55 16.99 -12.83
CA SER A 445 -5.23 15.94 -13.61
C SER A 445 -6.25 15.13 -12.78
N GLN A 446 -7.16 14.46 -13.50
CA GLN A 446 -8.07 13.47 -12.91
C GLN A 446 -7.30 12.28 -12.29
N ARG A 447 -6.15 11.90 -12.87
CA ARG A 447 -5.27 10.86 -12.32
C ARG A 447 -4.71 11.25 -10.96
N THR A 448 -4.25 12.50 -10.80
CA THR A 448 -3.77 13.02 -9.52
C THR A 448 -4.90 13.12 -8.49
N LEU A 449 -6.10 13.55 -8.89
CA LEU A 449 -7.26 13.54 -8.01
C LEU A 449 -7.60 12.12 -7.53
N LEU A 450 -7.60 11.13 -8.43
CA LEU A 450 -7.83 9.74 -8.06
C LEU A 450 -6.76 9.24 -7.08
N TYR A 451 -5.48 9.57 -7.32
CA TYR A 451 -4.39 9.21 -6.41
C TYR A 451 -4.57 9.81 -5.00
N VAL A 452 -4.99 11.08 -4.89
CA VAL A 452 -5.37 11.71 -3.60
C VAL A 452 -6.52 10.96 -2.94
N LEU A 453 -7.56 10.58 -3.69
CA LEU A 453 -8.71 9.86 -3.16
C LEU A 453 -8.31 8.45 -2.69
N VAL A 454 -7.50 7.73 -3.44
CA VAL A 454 -6.98 6.40 -3.06
C VAL A 454 -6.19 6.47 -1.75
N LEU A 455 -5.42 7.53 -1.52
CA LEU A 455 -4.66 7.69 -0.28
C LEU A 455 -5.49 8.21 0.89
N THR A 456 -6.51 9.04 0.66
CA THR A 456 -7.24 9.71 1.75
C THR A 456 -8.59 9.10 2.09
N LEU A 457 -9.31 8.50 1.13
CA LEU A 457 -10.63 7.92 1.33
C LEU A 457 -10.60 6.67 2.21
N PRO A 458 -9.65 5.72 2.08
CA PRO A 458 -9.55 4.60 3.02
C PRO A 458 -9.27 5.06 4.46
N ALA A 459 -8.70 6.26 4.65
CA ALA A 459 -8.57 6.90 5.96
C ALA A 459 -9.81 7.74 6.36
N GLY A 460 -10.96 7.53 5.71
CA GLY A 460 -12.23 8.22 5.97
C GLY A 460 -12.20 9.72 5.67
N LEU A 461 -11.31 10.17 4.78
CA LEU A 461 -11.04 11.59 4.48
C LEU A 461 -10.64 12.42 5.72
N LEU A 462 -10.24 11.78 6.82
CA LEU A 462 -9.75 12.44 8.03
C LEU A 462 -8.51 13.33 7.79
N PRO A 463 -7.52 12.93 6.96
CA PRO A 463 -6.33 13.74 6.72
C PRO A 463 -6.66 15.16 6.23
N LEU A 464 -7.70 15.30 5.40
CA LEU A 464 -8.13 16.58 4.82
C LEU A 464 -8.60 17.60 5.87
N ARG A 465 -8.92 17.16 7.09
CA ARG A 465 -9.34 18.05 8.19
C ARG A 465 -8.18 18.84 8.79
N LYS A 466 -6.94 18.44 8.51
CA LYS A 466 -5.71 19.05 9.04
C LYS A 466 -4.74 19.30 7.88
N PRO A 467 -5.06 20.23 6.95
CA PRO A 467 -4.27 20.46 5.74
C PRO A 467 -2.84 20.88 6.02
N LEU A 468 -2.57 21.57 7.14
CA LEU A 468 -1.20 21.91 7.54
C LEU A 468 -0.34 20.67 7.80
N LEU A 469 -0.90 19.66 8.47
CA LEU A 469 -0.18 18.42 8.74
C LEU A 469 -0.05 17.59 7.47
N LEU A 470 -1.13 17.46 6.71
CA LEU A 470 -1.13 16.76 5.42
C LEU A 470 -0.12 17.38 4.45
N GLY A 471 0.04 18.71 4.48
CA GLY A 471 1.00 19.47 3.68
C GLY A 471 2.47 19.11 3.96
N ALA A 472 2.79 18.44 5.07
CA ALA A 472 4.12 17.86 5.28
C ALA A 472 4.49 16.85 4.17
N GLY A 473 3.50 16.22 3.54
CA GLY A 473 3.71 15.30 2.43
C GLY A 473 3.79 15.96 1.06
N LEU A 474 3.65 17.28 0.95
CA LEU A 474 3.49 17.95 -0.35
C LEU A 474 4.68 17.73 -1.28
N ALA A 475 5.91 17.90 -0.79
CA ALA A 475 7.11 17.72 -1.62
C ALA A 475 7.24 16.28 -2.15
N THR A 476 7.08 15.29 -1.26
CA THR A 476 7.05 13.87 -1.63
C THR A 476 5.91 13.58 -2.61
N PHE A 477 4.70 14.07 -2.34
CA PHE A 477 3.54 13.84 -3.19
C PHE A 477 3.74 14.41 -4.60
N THR A 478 4.25 15.64 -4.71
CA THR A 478 4.56 16.27 -5.99
C THR A 478 5.60 15.45 -6.76
N MET A 479 6.68 15.02 -6.12
CA MET A 479 7.69 14.17 -6.75
C MET A 479 7.05 12.87 -7.28
N LEU A 480 6.27 12.18 -6.45
CA LEU A 480 5.61 10.92 -6.85
C LEU A 480 4.61 11.14 -7.99
N SER A 481 3.82 12.21 -7.95
CA SER A 481 2.87 12.52 -9.04
C SER A 481 3.59 12.79 -10.36
N LEU A 482 4.71 13.52 -10.35
CA LEU A 482 5.48 13.78 -11.56
C LEU A 482 6.08 12.50 -12.15
N ILE A 483 6.66 11.66 -11.30
CA ILE A 483 7.34 10.42 -11.70
C ILE A 483 6.35 9.33 -12.12
N GLN A 484 5.24 9.17 -11.41
CA GLN A 484 4.30 8.06 -11.64
C GLN A 484 3.16 8.41 -12.60
N LEU A 485 2.76 9.69 -12.66
CA LEU A 485 1.58 10.12 -13.42
C LEU A 485 1.95 10.97 -14.65
N GLY A 486 3.20 11.45 -14.75
CA GLY A 486 3.70 12.22 -15.89
C GLY A 486 4.07 11.38 -17.11
N ASN A 487 4.26 10.08 -16.94
CA ASN A 487 4.55 9.15 -18.03
C ASN A 487 3.23 8.64 -18.63
N ASP A 488 2.76 9.26 -19.71
CA ASP A 488 1.67 8.72 -20.52
C ASP A 488 2.19 7.54 -21.35
N PRO A 489 1.61 6.33 -21.26
CA PRO A 489 2.03 5.16 -22.03
C PRO A 489 1.60 5.21 -23.50
N ALA A 490 1.34 6.40 -24.05
CA ALA A 490 0.87 6.59 -25.43
C ALA A 490 1.85 6.06 -26.50
N GLY A 491 3.07 5.64 -26.12
CA GLY A 491 4.07 5.00 -26.99
C GLY A 491 4.34 3.51 -26.75
N SER A 492 3.86 2.90 -25.66
CA SER A 492 4.10 1.47 -25.38
C SER A 492 2.86 0.65 -25.75
N GLN A 493 2.91 -0.01 -26.91
CA GLN A 493 1.78 -0.74 -27.53
C GLN A 493 1.19 -1.92 -26.72
N GLN A 494 1.60 -2.18 -25.47
CA GLN A 494 1.15 -3.37 -24.74
C GLN A 494 1.21 -3.20 -23.22
N THR A 495 0.38 -2.34 -22.64
CA THR A 495 -0.06 -2.51 -21.24
C THR A 495 -1.41 -1.85 -21.03
N VAL A 496 -2.37 -2.61 -20.49
CA VAL A 496 -3.61 -2.10 -19.90
C VAL A 496 -3.27 -0.88 -19.03
N GLU A 497 -3.92 0.27 -19.25
CA GLU A 497 -3.80 1.43 -18.36
C GLU A 497 -4.16 1.00 -16.94
N LEU A 498 -3.16 0.72 -16.11
CA LEU A 498 -3.39 0.47 -14.71
C LEU A 498 -3.86 1.79 -14.09
N PRO A 499 -4.99 1.82 -13.38
CA PRO A 499 -5.40 3.01 -12.65
C PRO A 499 -4.26 3.44 -11.70
N PRO A 500 -4.08 4.76 -11.43
CA PRO A 500 -3.03 5.29 -10.55
C PRO A 500 -3.31 4.92 -9.09
N ILE A 501 -3.10 3.65 -8.78
CA ILE A 501 -3.27 3.02 -7.49
C ILE A 501 -1.86 2.68 -6.98
N PRO A 502 -1.57 2.90 -5.70
CA PRO A 502 -0.27 2.63 -5.09
C PRO A 502 -0.03 1.11 -4.95
N TYR A 503 0.20 0.46 -6.09
CA TYR A 503 0.43 -0.98 -6.21
C TYR A 503 1.87 -1.42 -5.93
N HIS A 504 2.77 -0.45 -5.80
CA HIS A 504 4.19 -0.62 -5.46
C HIS A 504 4.55 0.19 -4.23
N HIS A 505 5.82 0.18 -3.82
CA HIS A 505 6.29 0.73 -2.55
C HIS A 505 6.45 2.27 -2.48
N PHE A 506 6.40 2.98 -3.61
CA PHE A 506 6.79 4.38 -3.71
C PHE A 506 6.00 5.35 -2.81
N HIS A 507 4.75 5.04 -2.47
CA HIS A 507 3.92 5.88 -1.59
C HIS A 507 4.24 5.70 -0.09
N ALA A 508 5.10 4.75 0.29
CA ALA A 508 5.43 4.46 1.68
C ALA A 508 5.74 5.72 2.50
N PRO A 509 6.60 6.67 2.04
CA PRO A 509 6.95 7.84 2.83
C PRO A 509 5.75 8.76 3.11
N LEU A 510 4.67 8.74 2.31
CA LEU A 510 3.48 9.57 2.54
C LEU A 510 2.61 9.08 3.70
N LEU A 511 2.63 7.77 3.99
CA LEU A 511 1.71 7.14 4.92
C LEU A 511 1.76 7.70 6.35
N PRO A 512 2.95 7.98 6.94
CA PRO A 512 3.03 8.57 8.28
C PRO A 512 2.36 9.94 8.39
N VAL A 513 2.48 10.78 7.36
CA VAL A 513 1.84 12.10 7.34
C VAL A 513 0.33 11.99 7.17
N ILE A 514 -0.14 11.07 6.32
CA ILE A 514 -1.58 10.79 6.15
C ILE A 514 -2.20 10.40 7.49
N PHE A 515 -1.59 9.45 8.21
CA PHE A 515 -2.12 8.98 9.49
C PHE A 515 -1.87 9.96 10.65
N TRP A 516 -0.83 10.79 10.58
CA TRP A 516 -0.64 11.90 11.51
C TRP A 516 -1.76 12.94 11.36
N ALA A 517 -2.06 13.35 10.13
CA ALA A 517 -3.16 14.25 9.83
C ALA A 517 -4.53 13.62 10.17
N ALA A 518 -4.71 12.32 9.94
CA ALA A 518 -5.93 11.59 10.30
C ALA A 518 -6.15 11.57 11.82
N ALA A 519 -5.12 11.24 12.60
CA ALA A 519 -5.16 11.25 14.06
C ALA A 519 -5.53 12.64 14.59
N ALA A 520 -4.89 13.70 14.08
CA ALA A 520 -5.23 15.07 14.43
C ALA A 520 -6.63 15.47 13.94
N GLY A 521 -7.12 14.91 12.84
CA GLY A 521 -8.48 15.10 12.30
C GLY A 521 -9.59 14.59 13.23
N LEU A 522 -9.26 13.68 14.15
CA LEU A 522 -10.18 13.19 15.19
C LEU A 522 -10.45 14.21 16.28
N GLN A 523 -9.60 15.23 16.43
CA GLN A 523 -9.75 16.24 17.47
C GLN A 523 -11.16 16.84 17.48
N SER A 524 -11.79 16.81 18.65
CA SER A 524 -13.06 17.49 18.85
C SER A 524 -12.79 18.99 18.90
N ARG A 525 -13.39 19.77 17.99
CA ARG A 525 -13.28 21.24 18.05
C ARG A 525 -14.05 21.72 19.27
N SER A 526 -13.34 22.14 20.32
CA SER A 526 -13.95 22.97 21.37
C SER A 526 -14.48 24.25 20.73
N ARG A 527 -15.65 24.73 21.20
CA ARG A 527 -16.43 25.86 20.71
C ARG A 527 -15.53 27.07 20.35
N SER A 528 -15.08 27.16 19.11
CA SER A 528 -14.50 28.37 18.54
C SER A 528 -15.60 29.08 17.75
N THR A 529 -15.79 30.36 18.07
CA THR A 529 -16.85 31.24 17.59
C THR A 529 -16.78 31.55 16.09
N HIS A 530 -15.66 31.25 15.42
CA HIS A 530 -15.42 31.64 14.02
C HIS A 530 -15.87 30.63 12.93
N THR A 531 -16.43 29.46 13.27
CA THR A 531 -16.76 28.41 12.27
C THR A 531 -18.25 28.04 12.17
N GLY A 532 -19.16 28.99 12.45
CA GLY A 532 -20.61 28.70 12.48
C GLY A 532 -21.20 28.15 11.18
N ARG A 533 -20.64 28.48 10.00
CA ARG A 533 -21.14 28.01 8.69
C ARG A 533 -20.79 26.54 8.41
N LEU A 534 -19.53 26.16 8.56
CA LEU A 534 -19.07 24.78 8.36
C LEU A 534 -19.69 23.83 9.39
N GLN A 535 -19.84 24.29 10.63
CA GLN A 535 -20.52 23.51 11.67
C GLN A 535 -22.00 23.28 11.31
N ARG A 536 -22.72 24.32 10.87
CA ARG A 536 -24.09 24.19 10.38
C ARG A 536 -24.19 23.21 9.21
N ILE A 537 -23.33 23.33 8.18
CA ILE A 537 -23.31 22.40 7.04
C ILE A 537 -23.10 20.96 7.53
N SER A 538 -22.14 20.74 8.43
CA SER A 538 -21.84 19.40 8.96
C SER A 538 -23.01 18.80 9.75
N GLN A 539 -23.76 19.62 10.48
CA GLN A 539 -24.96 19.20 11.20
C GLN A 539 -26.12 18.94 10.23
N THR A 540 -26.32 19.81 9.25
CA THR A 540 -27.36 19.66 8.23
C THR A 540 -27.17 18.39 7.42
N LEU A 541 -25.93 18.05 7.05
CA LEU A 541 -25.56 16.83 6.33
C LEU A 541 -25.42 15.60 7.24
N ALA A 542 -25.52 15.76 8.57
CA ALA A 542 -25.33 14.69 9.55
C ALA A 542 -23.95 14.01 9.52
N LEU A 543 -22.88 14.77 9.24
CA LEU A 543 -21.51 14.25 9.26
C LEU A 543 -21.10 13.81 10.68
N PRO A 544 -20.22 12.79 10.83
CA PRO A 544 -19.74 12.33 12.13
C PRO A 544 -19.12 13.44 12.98
N GLN A 545 -19.68 13.65 14.18
CA GLN A 545 -19.27 14.74 15.06
C GLN A 545 -18.32 14.29 16.15
N GLN A 546 -18.53 13.08 16.69
CA GLN A 546 -17.70 12.56 17.76
C GLN A 546 -16.41 11.93 17.21
N PRO A 547 -15.29 11.99 17.95
CA PRO A 547 -14.05 11.34 17.53
C PRO A 547 -14.22 9.84 17.26
N VAL A 548 -15.04 9.14 18.05
CA VAL A 548 -15.30 7.70 17.89
C VAL A 548 -16.04 7.43 16.57
N GLU A 549 -17.07 8.20 16.24
CA GLU A 549 -17.83 8.03 14.98
C GLU A 549 -16.95 8.32 13.75
N ARG A 550 -16.04 9.30 13.86
CA ARG A 550 -15.07 9.64 12.81
C ARG A 550 -14.04 8.53 12.60
N ALA A 551 -13.47 8.01 13.68
CA ALA A 551 -12.50 6.93 13.61
C ALA A 551 -13.15 5.62 13.12
N ARG A 552 -14.39 5.34 13.55
CA ARG A 552 -15.18 4.21 13.05
C ARG A 552 -15.44 4.33 11.56
N LEU A 553 -15.84 5.51 11.06
CA LEU A 553 -15.99 5.74 9.63
C LEU A 553 -14.68 5.47 8.87
N ALA A 554 -13.54 5.95 9.37
CA ALA A 554 -12.25 5.65 8.76
C ALA A 554 -11.93 4.15 8.73
N CYS A 555 -12.18 3.43 9.83
CA CYS A 555 -12.02 1.98 9.87
C CYS A 555 -12.94 1.26 8.87
N LEU A 556 -14.20 1.70 8.75
CA LEU A 556 -15.15 1.15 7.78
C LEU A 556 -14.71 1.42 6.34
N CYS A 557 -14.25 2.64 6.05
CA CYS A 557 -13.68 2.98 4.75
C CYS A 557 -12.45 2.12 4.42
N ALA A 558 -11.51 1.95 5.35
CA ALA A 558 -10.35 1.08 5.18
C ALA A 558 -10.79 -0.36 4.88
N THR A 559 -11.69 -0.90 5.69
CA THR A 559 -12.24 -2.26 5.52
C THR A 559 -12.88 -2.44 4.14
N LEU A 560 -13.79 -1.55 3.76
CA LEU A 560 -14.59 -1.70 2.54
C LEU A 560 -13.78 -1.40 1.27
N THR A 561 -12.80 -0.50 1.33
CA THR A 561 -11.86 -0.31 0.23
C THR A 561 -10.88 -1.47 0.11
N ALA A 562 -10.50 -2.11 1.22
CA ALA A 562 -9.67 -3.33 1.18
C ALA A 562 -10.39 -4.52 0.53
N VAL A 563 -11.71 -4.62 0.61
CA VAL A 563 -12.48 -5.65 -0.10
C VAL A 563 -12.18 -5.64 -1.60
N SER A 564 -12.08 -4.47 -2.23
CA SER A 564 -11.73 -4.37 -3.65
C SER A 564 -10.24 -4.21 -3.91
N GLY A 565 -9.53 -3.52 -3.02
CA GLY A 565 -8.16 -3.07 -3.26
C GLY A 565 -7.06 -3.99 -2.72
N SER A 566 -7.34 -4.91 -1.80
CA SER A 566 -6.32 -5.73 -1.13
C SER A 566 -6.09 -7.08 -1.82
N LEU A 567 -4.83 -7.54 -1.83
CA LEU A 567 -4.46 -8.93 -2.17
C LEU A 567 -4.42 -9.87 -0.95
N LEU A 568 -4.49 -9.31 0.26
CA LEU A 568 -4.59 -10.07 1.52
C LEU A 568 -6.02 -10.63 1.73
N PRO A 569 -6.27 -11.50 2.73
CA PRO A 569 -7.56 -12.20 2.92
C PRO A 569 -8.79 -11.31 3.12
N CYS A 570 -8.60 -10.03 3.44
CA CYS A 570 -9.70 -9.05 3.48
C CYS A 570 -10.17 -8.59 2.10
N GLY A 571 -9.46 -8.93 1.03
CA GLY A 571 -9.78 -8.59 -0.36
C GLY A 571 -10.48 -9.73 -1.11
N ALA A 572 -11.38 -9.38 -2.02
CA ALA A 572 -12.16 -10.31 -2.81
C ALA A 572 -11.29 -11.09 -3.82
N ALA A 573 -10.24 -10.46 -4.36
CA ALA A 573 -9.33 -11.10 -5.31
C ALA A 573 -8.64 -12.34 -4.71
N PHE A 574 -8.31 -12.30 -3.41
CA PHE A 574 -7.72 -13.42 -2.67
C PHE A 574 -8.60 -14.67 -2.69
N TRP A 575 -9.93 -14.52 -2.70
CA TRP A 575 -10.88 -15.64 -2.63
C TRP A 575 -11.36 -16.13 -3.99
N SER A 576 -10.93 -15.47 -5.08
CA SER A 576 -11.28 -15.89 -6.43
C SER A 576 -10.68 -17.26 -6.75
N GLN A 577 -11.47 -18.13 -7.35
CA GLN A 577 -11.03 -19.44 -7.83
C GLN A 577 -10.44 -19.36 -9.24
N GLN A 578 -10.83 -18.34 -10.00
CA GLN A 578 -10.46 -18.14 -11.41
C GLN A 578 -9.41 -17.03 -11.61
N GLY A 579 -9.28 -16.12 -10.65
CA GLY A 579 -8.37 -14.99 -10.72
C GLY A 579 -6.91 -15.38 -10.47
N ALA A 580 -5.98 -14.70 -11.13
CA ALA A 580 -4.54 -14.90 -10.98
C ALA A 580 -4.02 -14.63 -9.55
N TRP A 581 -4.76 -13.85 -8.77
CA TRP A 581 -4.46 -13.47 -7.38
C TRP A 581 -5.17 -14.36 -6.35
N GLY A 582 -5.88 -15.40 -6.81
CA GLY A 582 -6.61 -16.32 -5.96
C GLY A 582 -5.69 -17.13 -5.05
N TRP A 583 -6.18 -17.42 -3.85
CA TRP A 583 -5.39 -18.15 -2.85
C TRP A 583 -4.95 -19.53 -3.33
N ASN A 584 -5.83 -20.19 -4.10
CA ASN A 584 -5.58 -21.48 -4.72
C ASN A 584 -4.42 -21.45 -5.74
N GLN A 585 -4.19 -20.31 -6.40
CA GLN A 585 -3.14 -20.14 -7.41
C GLN A 585 -1.78 -19.83 -6.79
N LEU A 586 -1.76 -18.96 -5.77
CA LEU A 586 -0.50 -18.39 -5.26
C LEU A 586 0.06 -19.07 -4.00
N TYR A 587 -0.81 -19.51 -3.09
CA TYR A 587 -0.37 -19.89 -1.74
C TYR A 587 -0.53 -21.39 -1.42
N GLN A 588 -1.09 -22.18 -2.34
CA GLN A 588 -1.12 -23.64 -2.18
C GLN A 588 0.28 -24.22 -2.39
N PRO A 589 0.75 -25.16 -1.55
CA PRO A 589 2.05 -25.79 -1.72
C PRO A 589 2.18 -26.46 -3.08
N ASN A 590 3.33 -26.30 -3.73
CA ASN A 590 3.66 -27.00 -4.97
C ASN A 590 4.95 -27.82 -4.84
N THR A 591 5.23 -28.68 -5.82
CA THR A 591 6.42 -29.55 -5.81
C THR A 591 7.71 -28.85 -6.25
N ARG A 592 7.62 -27.62 -6.81
CA ARG A 592 8.77 -26.92 -7.41
C ARG A 592 9.84 -26.61 -6.36
N ALA A 593 9.42 -26.20 -5.16
CA ALA A 593 10.34 -25.91 -4.05
C ALA A 593 11.20 -27.13 -3.67
N ALA A 594 10.55 -28.28 -3.49
CA ALA A 594 11.21 -29.52 -3.10
C ALA A 594 12.15 -30.05 -4.19
N LEU A 595 11.75 -29.94 -5.46
CA LEU A 595 12.59 -30.33 -6.60
C LEU A 595 13.78 -29.38 -6.80
N LEU A 596 13.59 -28.07 -6.59
CA LEU A 596 14.71 -27.13 -6.62
C LEU A 596 15.71 -27.45 -5.50
N GLN A 597 15.25 -27.78 -4.30
CA GLN A 597 16.15 -28.16 -3.21
C GLN A 597 17.02 -29.36 -3.59
N GLN A 598 16.46 -30.39 -4.25
CA GLN A 598 17.24 -31.53 -4.74
C GLN A 598 18.30 -31.14 -5.78
N VAL A 599 18.03 -30.13 -6.61
CA VAL A 599 19.01 -29.55 -7.55
C VAL A 599 20.13 -28.84 -6.79
N LEU A 600 19.77 -28.00 -5.81
CA LEU A 600 20.74 -27.20 -5.04
C LEU A 600 21.66 -28.07 -4.18
N GLU A 601 21.18 -29.19 -3.65
CA GLU A 601 22.01 -30.16 -2.90
C GLU A 601 23.18 -30.74 -3.72
N LYS A 602 23.12 -30.66 -5.05
CA LYS A 602 24.17 -31.14 -5.97
C LYS A 602 25.15 -30.05 -6.40
N ILE A 603 24.88 -28.79 -6.07
CA ILE A 603 25.70 -27.64 -6.48
C ILE A 603 26.41 -27.11 -5.23
N PRO A 604 27.75 -27.07 -5.21
CA PRO A 604 28.47 -26.59 -4.04
C PRO A 604 28.25 -25.08 -3.85
N ALA A 605 28.13 -24.62 -2.60
CA ALA A 605 27.97 -23.20 -2.29
C ALA A 605 29.16 -22.33 -2.77
N THR A 606 30.32 -22.93 -3.02
CA THR A 606 31.50 -22.25 -3.60
C THR A 606 31.37 -22.00 -5.11
N ALA A 607 30.33 -22.50 -5.75
CA ALA A 607 30.10 -22.30 -7.18
C ALA A 607 29.56 -20.90 -7.50
N LYS A 608 29.82 -20.45 -8.72
CA LYS A 608 29.23 -19.26 -9.33
C LYS A 608 28.09 -19.71 -10.22
N VAL A 609 26.87 -19.33 -9.88
CA VAL A 609 25.67 -19.92 -10.47
C VAL A 609 24.85 -18.83 -11.16
N ALA A 610 24.50 -19.02 -12.43
CA ALA A 610 23.49 -18.21 -13.09
C ALA A 610 22.13 -18.89 -12.99
N SER A 611 21.05 -18.14 -12.84
CA SER A 611 19.71 -18.74 -12.80
C SER A 611 18.60 -17.80 -13.22
N THR A 612 17.47 -18.36 -13.64
CA THR A 612 16.25 -17.58 -13.84
C THR A 612 15.80 -16.91 -12.53
N ASP A 613 15.33 -15.66 -12.59
CA ASP A 613 15.09 -14.74 -11.45
C ASP A 613 14.45 -15.36 -10.18
N TYR A 614 13.45 -16.23 -10.31
CA TYR A 614 12.76 -16.80 -9.15
C TYR A 614 13.58 -17.88 -8.42
N VAL A 615 14.45 -18.59 -9.14
CA VAL A 615 15.44 -19.52 -8.56
C VAL A 615 16.55 -18.76 -7.85
N HIS A 616 16.92 -17.60 -8.39
CA HIS A 616 18.00 -16.76 -7.88
C HIS A 616 17.80 -16.41 -6.39
N THR A 617 16.55 -16.31 -5.92
CA THR A 617 16.25 -16.13 -4.48
C THR A 617 16.84 -17.18 -3.54
N ARG A 618 17.23 -18.36 -4.04
CA ARG A 618 17.84 -19.46 -3.29
C ARG A 618 19.37 -19.50 -3.36
N LEU A 619 19.96 -18.57 -4.11
CA LEU A 619 21.38 -18.58 -4.45
C LEU A 619 22.17 -17.45 -3.78
N THR A 620 21.55 -16.66 -2.90
CA THR A 620 22.18 -15.50 -2.26
C THR A 620 23.39 -15.87 -1.39
N HIS A 621 23.51 -17.12 -0.96
CA HIS A 621 24.63 -17.62 -0.15
C HIS A 621 25.77 -18.26 -0.96
N TYR A 622 25.63 -18.32 -2.29
CA TYR A 622 26.66 -18.91 -3.16
C TYR A 622 27.83 -17.95 -3.35
N GLU A 623 28.91 -18.43 -3.97
CA GLU A 623 30.09 -17.59 -4.20
C GLU A 623 29.72 -16.38 -5.06
N ARG A 624 28.94 -16.61 -6.12
CA ARG A 624 28.25 -15.59 -6.91
C ARG A 624 26.94 -16.13 -7.45
N SER A 625 25.95 -15.25 -7.58
CA SER A 625 24.64 -15.58 -8.14
C SER A 625 24.31 -14.58 -9.26
N TYR A 626 24.17 -15.05 -10.50
CA TYR A 626 23.95 -14.20 -11.68
C TYR A 626 22.53 -14.35 -12.21
N ASP A 627 21.97 -13.25 -12.71
CA ASP A 627 20.69 -13.27 -13.42
C ASP A 627 20.86 -13.92 -14.81
N TYR A 628 20.05 -14.93 -15.09
CA TYR A 628 19.93 -15.56 -16.40
C TYR A 628 18.60 -15.16 -17.03
N SER A 629 18.64 -14.10 -17.83
CA SER A 629 17.49 -13.51 -18.51
C SER A 629 17.90 -12.89 -19.84
N ASP A 630 16.92 -12.43 -20.63
CA ASP A 630 17.16 -11.70 -21.88
C ASP A 630 17.69 -10.27 -21.64
N TYR A 631 17.75 -9.81 -20.38
CA TYR A 631 18.33 -8.52 -20.04
C TYR A 631 19.85 -8.60 -20.03
N VAL A 632 20.49 -7.87 -20.93
CA VAL A 632 21.94 -7.72 -20.93
C VAL A 632 22.39 -7.00 -19.65
N ARG A 633 23.13 -7.70 -18.79
CA ARG A 633 23.58 -7.17 -17.50
C ARG A 633 24.98 -6.61 -17.57
N ALA A 634 25.22 -5.58 -16.75
CA ALA A 634 26.52 -4.98 -16.61
C ALA A 634 27.56 -6.01 -16.12
N VAL A 635 27.18 -6.96 -15.25
CA VAL A 635 28.06 -8.05 -14.76
C VAL A 635 28.58 -8.97 -15.86
N ASN A 636 27.93 -8.99 -17.04
CA ASN A 636 28.42 -9.66 -18.24
C ASN A 636 28.81 -8.66 -19.35
N ASN A 637 29.25 -7.46 -18.99
CA ASN A 637 29.65 -6.40 -19.92
C ASN A 637 28.59 -6.08 -20.99
N TYR A 638 27.31 -6.12 -20.61
CA TYR A 638 26.17 -5.94 -21.50
C TYR A 638 26.14 -6.91 -22.69
N ARG A 639 26.70 -8.12 -22.52
CA ARG A 639 26.62 -9.21 -23.50
C ARG A 639 25.49 -10.18 -23.13
N PRO A 640 24.83 -10.79 -24.13
CA PRO A 640 23.84 -11.83 -23.86
C PRO A 640 24.47 -13.05 -23.18
N GLY A 641 23.70 -13.74 -22.33
CA GLY A 641 24.09 -14.96 -21.62
C GLY A 641 24.79 -14.70 -20.29
N VAL A 642 25.58 -15.68 -19.85
CA VAL A 642 26.19 -15.68 -18.51
C VAL A 642 27.65 -15.19 -18.52
N PRO A 643 28.15 -14.64 -17.39
CA PRO A 643 29.57 -14.32 -17.24
C PRO A 643 30.49 -15.51 -17.54
N ALA A 644 31.68 -15.23 -18.08
CA ALA A 644 32.67 -16.23 -18.46
C ALA A 644 33.22 -17.06 -17.28
N ASP A 645 32.94 -16.69 -16.04
CA ASP A 645 33.34 -17.43 -14.86
C ASP A 645 32.18 -18.21 -14.20
N THR A 646 31.04 -18.34 -14.89
CA THR A 646 29.87 -19.08 -14.41
C THR A 646 30.09 -20.59 -14.45
N ASP A 647 29.95 -21.27 -13.32
CA ASP A 647 30.15 -22.72 -13.19
C ASP A 647 28.88 -23.51 -13.53
N TYR A 648 27.70 -22.98 -13.18
CA TYR A 648 26.40 -23.65 -13.37
C TYR A 648 25.33 -22.69 -13.88
N ILE A 649 24.38 -23.19 -14.67
CA ILE A 649 23.16 -22.47 -15.05
C ILE A 649 21.95 -23.29 -14.59
N ILE A 650 21.04 -22.70 -13.80
CA ILE A 650 19.79 -23.33 -13.36
C ILE A 650 18.60 -22.59 -14.00
N ILE A 651 17.81 -23.31 -14.78
CA ILE A 651 16.68 -22.75 -15.53
C ILE A 651 15.38 -23.35 -15.02
N ASP A 652 14.49 -22.50 -14.51
CA ASP A 652 13.12 -22.89 -14.17
C ASP A 652 12.24 -22.87 -15.43
N THR A 653 11.91 -24.04 -15.94
CA THR A 653 11.05 -24.18 -17.13
C THR A 653 9.57 -24.10 -16.78
N GLY A 654 9.22 -24.25 -15.49
CA GLY A 654 7.85 -24.30 -15.00
C GLY A 654 7.26 -22.92 -14.73
N HIS A 655 8.09 -21.90 -14.54
CA HIS A 655 7.61 -20.56 -14.21
C HIS A 655 6.80 -19.93 -15.36
N ARG A 656 5.80 -19.11 -15.01
CA ARG A 656 4.90 -18.45 -16.00
C ARG A 656 5.63 -17.49 -16.94
N TYR A 657 6.73 -16.90 -16.48
CA TYR A 657 7.56 -15.98 -17.29
C TYR A 657 8.74 -16.65 -17.99
N SER A 658 8.92 -17.97 -17.84
CA SER A 658 10.02 -18.66 -18.50
C SER A 658 9.73 -18.82 -20.00
N THR A 659 10.66 -18.37 -20.83
CA THR A 659 10.64 -18.58 -22.29
C THR A 659 11.30 -19.91 -22.69
N ILE A 660 12.16 -20.46 -21.83
CA ILE A 660 12.89 -21.70 -22.05
C ILE A 660 12.09 -22.84 -21.43
N ARG A 661 11.57 -23.75 -22.27
CA ARG A 661 10.75 -24.88 -21.81
C ARG A 661 11.47 -26.22 -21.95
N ARG A 662 12.45 -26.30 -22.84
CA ARG A 662 13.17 -27.54 -23.17
C ARG A 662 14.65 -27.26 -23.41
N PRO A 663 15.53 -28.27 -23.35
CA PRO A 663 16.96 -28.11 -23.60
C PRO A 663 17.30 -27.46 -24.94
N GLN A 664 16.50 -27.70 -25.98
CA GLN A 664 16.72 -27.11 -27.30
C GLN A 664 16.51 -25.60 -27.32
N ASP A 665 15.81 -25.03 -26.34
CA ASP A 665 15.57 -23.59 -26.24
C ASP A 665 16.74 -22.86 -25.54
N ILE A 666 17.74 -23.60 -25.02
CA ILE A 666 18.86 -23.04 -24.25
C ILE A 666 19.94 -22.53 -25.19
N ARG A 667 20.26 -21.23 -25.10
CA ARG A 667 21.26 -20.56 -25.93
C ARG A 667 22.64 -21.19 -25.84
N GLU A 668 23.12 -21.49 -24.64
CA GLU A 668 24.47 -22.00 -24.38
C GLU A 668 24.69 -23.36 -25.03
N LEU A 669 23.65 -24.22 -25.11
CA LEU A 669 23.73 -25.49 -25.83
C LEU A 669 23.69 -25.34 -27.35
N GLN A 670 23.13 -24.24 -27.87
CA GLN A 670 23.12 -23.95 -29.30
C GLN A 670 24.40 -23.27 -29.78
N THR A 671 24.95 -22.39 -28.96
CA THR A 671 26.04 -21.47 -29.33
C THR A 671 27.41 -21.91 -28.84
N GLU A 672 27.47 -22.64 -27.71
CA GLU A 672 28.70 -23.05 -27.04
C GLU A 672 28.59 -24.51 -26.50
N PRO A 673 28.15 -25.50 -27.31
CA PRO A 673 27.90 -26.88 -26.84
C PRO A 673 29.14 -27.58 -26.28
N GLU A 674 30.34 -27.17 -26.70
CA GLU A 674 31.62 -27.66 -26.20
C GLU A 674 31.99 -27.13 -24.81
N LEU A 675 31.37 -26.04 -24.35
CA LEU A 675 31.63 -25.45 -23.04
C LEU A 675 30.67 -25.94 -21.95
N TRP A 676 29.50 -26.44 -22.35
CA TRP A 676 28.43 -26.77 -21.43
C TRP A 676 28.01 -28.23 -21.51
N GLU A 677 27.66 -28.78 -20.36
CA GLU A 677 27.10 -30.13 -20.21
C GLU A 677 25.74 -30.02 -19.53
N LEU A 678 24.68 -30.50 -20.20
CA LEU A 678 23.37 -30.65 -19.57
C LEU A 678 23.42 -31.84 -18.61
N LEU A 679 23.16 -31.60 -17.33
CA LEU A 679 23.09 -32.65 -16.33
C LEU A 679 21.79 -33.45 -16.47
N PRO A 680 21.78 -34.73 -16.06
CA PRO A 680 20.55 -35.54 -16.05
C PRO A 680 19.42 -34.86 -15.28
N ASP A 681 18.25 -34.78 -15.91
CA ASP A 681 17.06 -34.19 -15.30
C ASP A 681 16.34 -35.20 -14.41
N GLU A 682 16.26 -34.87 -13.12
CA GLU A 682 15.54 -35.64 -12.09
C GLU A 682 14.28 -34.91 -11.62
N THR A 683 13.90 -33.82 -12.29
CA THR A 683 12.83 -32.90 -11.89
C THR A 683 11.61 -32.95 -12.80
N ASN A 684 11.54 -33.95 -13.69
CA ASN A 684 10.48 -34.12 -14.68
C ASN A 684 10.32 -32.89 -15.59
N GLY A 685 11.44 -32.30 -16.01
CA GLY A 685 11.52 -31.17 -16.92
C GLY A 685 11.45 -29.81 -16.23
N LEU A 686 11.15 -29.73 -14.93
CA LEU A 686 10.91 -28.44 -14.25
C LEU A 686 12.16 -27.57 -14.08
N PHE A 687 13.32 -28.20 -13.88
CA PHE A 687 14.60 -27.50 -13.77
C PHE A 687 15.63 -28.12 -14.71
N LEU A 688 16.17 -27.30 -15.60
CA LEU A 688 17.29 -27.69 -16.45
C LEU A 688 18.57 -27.13 -15.85
N VAL A 689 19.59 -27.99 -15.71
CA VAL A 689 20.85 -27.62 -15.07
C VAL A 689 22.00 -27.87 -16.04
N LEU A 690 22.75 -26.81 -16.35
CA LEU A 690 23.99 -26.92 -17.10
C LEU A 690 25.16 -26.79 -16.14
N LYS A 691 26.18 -27.60 -16.38
CA LYS A 691 27.50 -27.49 -15.74
C LYS A 691 28.51 -27.08 -16.80
N ARG A 692 29.34 -26.10 -16.49
CA ARG A 692 30.47 -25.74 -17.33
C ARG A 692 31.48 -26.88 -17.32
N ARG A 693 31.91 -27.31 -18.50
CA ARG A 693 33.00 -28.28 -18.64
C ARG A 693 34.28 -27.60 -18.17
N SER A 694 34.97 -28.22 -17.21
CA SER A 694 36.32 -27.78 -16.84
C SER A 694 37.17 -27.83 -18.10
N SER A 695 37.73 -26.68 -18.51
CA SER A 695 38.74 -26.63 -19.55
C SER A 695 39.84 -27.60 -19.15
N GLY A 696 39.90 -28.74 -19.85
CA GLY A 696 41.00 -29.68 -19.68
C GLY A 696 42.30 -28.90 -19.85
N ASN A 697 43.24 -29.11 -18.92
CA ASN A 697 44.62 -28.68 -19.09
C ASN A 697 45.06 -28.97 -20.53
N ASN A 698 45.13 -27.93 -21.35
CA ASN A 698 45.92 -27.96 -22.57
C ASN A 698 47.37 -27.68 -22.16
N THR A 699 47.94 -28.59 -21.37
CA THR A 699 49.39 -28.76 -21.33
C THR A 699 49.76 -29.52 -22.59
N GLY A 700 49.91 -28.78 -23.70
CA GLY A 700 50.18 -29.33 -25.02
C GLY A 700 50.66 -28.26 -25.97
N SER A 701 51.99 -28.16 -26.09
CA SER A 701 52.79 -27.45 -27.10
C SER A 701 52.72 -25.91 -27.15
N GLU A 702 53.52 -25.26 -26.31
CA GLU A 702 54.44 -24.22 -26.80
C GLU A 702 55.86 -24.81 -26.73
N GLN A 703 56.43 -25.09 -27.90
CA GLN A 703 57.87 -25.08 -28.16
C GLN A 703 58.21 -23.78 -28.85
#